data_AF-A0A7K4G3X1-F1
#
_entry.id   AF-A0A7K4G3X1-F1
#
_cell.length_a   1.000
_cell.length_b   1.000
_cell.length_c   1.000
_cell.angle_alpha   90.00
_cell.angle_beta   90.00
_cell.angle_gamma   90.00
#
_symmetry.space_group_name_H-M   'P 1'
#
loop_
_entity.id
_entity.type
_entity.pdbx_description
1 polymer ?
#
loop_
_entity_poly.entity_id
_entity_poly.type
_entity_poly.pdbx_seq_one_letter_code
_entity_poly.pdbx_strand_id
1 'polypeptide(L)'
;MKKKATLNTLRVLFLVESVERIEDIPSIDLNKYDFKDAAKVKKIPKGLSIETVKLISKLKQEPEWMLEHRLKSFNEFLRRPMPVWGADLSGIDFQEMYYYITPEMAAENAKNWEDVPGEIKDTFEKLGIPEAERKYLAGSVAQYESTSVYANVKKIYDDLGVIFMDMDSALKKHPDLVKKYFMKCVPYTDNKFAALHGAVWSGGSFLYVPKGVKVDLPFQTYFRMNAANEGQFEHTLIVAEEGSEGHYVEGCFVKGTPVKTETSDKPIEEVTVGEKVLTHENRFKTVYHTQVRPYSGKLYSVTYYGDSKAEIKATEEHPFLVVKKERAEYKNTTWNPDWSPVNNIQKGDYLAMPIDREVMSSDVRVFNVNFGKSKGKFNSFTLALRTDKDFFRLLGYYLSEGTTIGGHYVSFTFNVKEKEYLEDVKFLLLKYFEKEPIQGKIRNNGISLTLCSTKAARFFNSEFNHHAHTKQLPLWVIHESPEKQAELIKGFWRGDGSYMYQQYSWGIKRMFRMNTVSSTLARQLRDVLLRLDVFAGINSQERANKHVMHTVYVGGSFLQKFANVVNAQPVNEFAVERQIALQKLSQASLAKSYAHITEKYAFVPVKTISFEEVVDLPVYNFSVDEDESYVAGGVAVHNCTAPKYTTNSLHSAIVEIFVHDNAKMRYTTVQNWSKNVYNLNTKRAIVDKNAKMEWVGGSLGSKLTMLYPMTILKGDNSSASHLNIAFGTSDTWKDGGAKVLHIGKNTTSKVIAKSISSGGGVSVYRGLLRINAGALNAKSHVQCDALILDKDSRSDTYPHNEIYEPTASFTHEASVGKISDEQLFYMMSRGLNEADARSMIVLGFLDDVMKEIPLEFSVELNRLIHLEMEKLGAVG
;
A
#
# COMPACT_ATOMS: atom_id res chain seq x y z
N MET A 1 26.91 -3.90 30.18
CA MET A 1 25.82 -4.87 30.44
C MET A 1 24.53 -4.23 30.95
N LYS A 2 24.53 -3.22 31.84
CA LYS A 2 23.29 -2.60 32.38
C LYS A 2 22.41 -1.79 31.39
N LYS A 3 22.93 -1.31 30.25
CA LYS A 3 22.13 -0.58 29.21
C LYS A 3 21.35 -1.49 28.25
N LYS A 4 21.73 -2.76 28.09
CA LYS A 4 21.07 -3.73 27.18
C LYS A 4 19.82 -4.37 27.81
N ALA A 5 19.78 -4.48 29.14
CA ALA A 5 18.63 -5.00 29.87
C ALA A 5 17.44 -4.02 29.92
N THR A 6 17.71 -2.71 29.92
CA THR A 6 16.65 -1.67 30.01
C THR A 6 15.83 -1.55 28.73
N LEU A 7 16.44 -1.74 27.55
CA LEU A 7 15.73 -1.70 26.26
C LEU A 7 14.80 -2.90 26.04
N ASN A 8 15.22 -4.10 26.47
CA ASN A 8 14.38 -5.29 26.39
C ASN A 8 13.21 -5.26 27.39
N THR A 9 13.38 -4.62 28.55
CA THR A 9 12.31 -4.48 29.54
C THR A 9 11.26 -3.44 29.10
N LEU A 10 11.67 -2.35 28.42
CA LEU A 10 10.76 -1.36 27.84
C LEU A 10 9.97 -1.89 26.63
N ARG A 11 10.54 -2.80 25.83
CA ARG A 11 9.84 -3.48 24.73
C ARG A 11 8.79 -4.47 25.22
N VAL A 12 9.05 -5.18 26.32
CA VAL A 12 8.07 -6.12 26.91
C VAL A 12 6.89 -5.37 27.53
N LEU A 13 7.10 -4.18 28.12
CA LEU A 13 5.98 -3.38 28.65
C LEU A 13 5.06 -2.83 27.54
N PHE A 14 5.60 -2.51 26.36
CA PHE A 14 4.81 -2.02 25.22
C PHE A 14 3.90 -3.10 24.58
N LEU A 15 4.24 -4.38 24.78
CA LEU A 15 3.50 -5.54 24.26
C LEU A 15 2.30 -5.93 25.12
N VAL A 16 2.27 -5.52 26.39
CA VAL A 16 1.21 -5.89 27.35
C VAL A 16 0.00 -4.97 27.26
N GLU A 17 0.19 -3.68 26.95
CA GLU A 17 -0.92 -2.71 26.88
C GLU A 17 -1.78 -2.81 25.60
N SER A 18 -1.32 -3.54 24.57
CA SER A 18 -2.03 -3.70 23.29
C SER A 18 -3.14 -4.76 23.29
N VAL A 19 -3.23 -5.62 24.31
CA VAL A 19 -4.07 -6.83 24.29
C VAL A 19 -5.45 -6.61 24.90
N GLU A 20 -5.63 -5.61 25.77
CA GLU A 20 -6.86 -5.45 26.56
C GLU A 20 -8.11 -4.93 25.79
N ARG A 21 -8.11 -4.80 24.44
CA ARG A 21 -9.19 -4.10 23.73
C ARG A 21 -9.75 -4.76 22.46
N ILE A 22 -9.85 -6.09 22.43
CA ILE A 22 -10.44 -6.84 21.30
C ILE A 22 -11.49 -7.86 21.81
N GLU A 23 -12.62 -7.37 22.30
CA GLU A 23 -13.83 -8.17 22.49
C GLU A 23 -14.97 -7.38 21.84
N ASP A 24 -15.39 -7.77 20.62
CA ASP A 24 -16.71 -7.53 19.98
C ASP A 24 -16.58 -7.39 18.44
N ILE A 25 -16.57 -8.51 17.71
CA ILE A 25 -16.78 -8.55 16.24
C ILE A 25 -17.87 -9.59 15.91
N PRO A 26 -18.99 -9.25 15.24
CA PRO A 26 -20.00 -10.21 14.81
C PRO A 26 -19.59 -10.98 13.55
N SER A 27 -20.01 -12.23 13.44
CA SER A 27 -19.74 -13.16 12.33
C SER A 27 -20.28 -12.68 10.97
N ILE A 28 -19.42 -12.66 9.94
CA ILE A 28 -19.75 -12.30 8.54
C ILE A 28 -19.99 -13.57 7.70
N ASP A 29 -21.11 -13.59 6.98
CA ASP A 29 -21.54 -14.66 6.06
C ASP A 29 -20.73 -14.63 4.74
N LEU A 30 -20.06 -15.74 4.43
CA LEU A 30 -19.04 -15.88 3.37
C LEU A 30 -19.60 -16.25 1.99
N ASN A 31 -20.92 -16.36 1.81
CA ASN A 31 -21.51 -16.84 0.53
C ASN A 31 -21.85 -15.75 -0.50
N LYS A 32 -21.34 -14.51 -0.38
CA LYS A 32 -21.79 -13.37 -1.21
C LYS A 32 -20.90 -12.96 -2.39
N TYR A 33 -19.81 -13.69 -2.68
CA TYR A 33 -18.81 -13.30 -3.71
C TYR A 33 -18.50 -14.39 -4.74
N ASP A 34 -19.53 -14.99 -5.35
CA ASP A 34 -19.36 -15.92 -6.48
C ASP A 34 -19.75 -15.20 -7.80
N PHE A 35 -18.77 -14.64 -8.51
CA PHE A 35 -18.96 -14.08 -9.86
C PHE A 35 -18.05 -14.80 -10.87
N LYS A 36 -18.65 -15.39 -11.91
CA LYS A 36 -18.01 -15.94 -13.12
C LYS A 36 -18.19 -14.94 -14.27
N ASP A 37 -17.11 -14.45 -14.89
CA ASP A 37 -16.91 -14.50 -16.36
C ASP A 37 -15.65 -13.78 -16.87
N ALA A 38 -15.19 -14.26 -18.04
CA ALA A 38 -13.83 -14.17 -18.59
C ALA A 38 -13.61 -13.03 -19.60
N ALA A 39 -12.39 -12.47 -19.61
CA ALA A 39 -11.86 -11.73 -20.76
C ALA A 39 -11.82 -12.59 -22.03
N LYS A 40 -11.90 -11.98 -23.21
CA LYS A 40 -11.66 -12.70 -24.48
C LYS A 40 -10.18 -12.98 -24.64
N VAL A 41 -9.77 -14.15 -24.18
CA VAL A 41 -8.39 -14.60 -24.27
C VAL A 41 -8.26 -15.60 -25.42
N LYS A 42 -7.29 -15.38 -26.30
CA LYS A 42 -6.95 -16.35 -27.35
C LYS A 42 -6.16 -17.47 -26.70
N LYS A 43 -6.91 -18.48 -26.26
CA LYS A 43 -6.35 -19.70 -25.70
C LYS A 43 -5.94 -20.61 -26.85
N ILE A 44 -4.71 -21.10 -26.82
CA ILE A 44 -4.42 -22.29 -27.62
C ILE A 44 -5.30 -23.46 -27.11
N PRO A 45 -5.60 -24.47 -27.95
CA PRO A 45 -6.32 -25.65 -27.50
C PRO A 45 -5.71 -26.21 -26.21
N LYS A 46 -6.58 -26.69 -25.31
CA LYS A 46 -6.12 -27.34 -24.08
C LYS A 46 -5.23 -28.53 -24.41
N GLY A 47 -4.27 -28.74 -23.53
CA GLY A 47 -3.45 -29.92 -23.53
C GLY A 47 -2.10 -29.77 -24.19
N LEU A 48 -1.18 -30.60 -23.69
CA LEU A 48 0.19 -30.61 -24.12
C LEU A 48 0.37 -31.58 -25.30
N SER A 49 0.70 -31.03 -26.47
CA SER A 49 1.04 -31.80 -27.66
C SER A 49 2.20 -31.17 -28.45
N ILE A 50 2.73 -31.90 -29.43
CA ILE A 50 3.77 -31.38 -30.32
C ILE A 50 3.24 -30.20 -31.16
N GLU A 51 1.95 -30.22 -31.52
CA GLU A 51 1.26 -29.12 -32.19
C GLU A 51 1.16 -27.91 -31.28
N THR A 52 0.84 -28.08 -29.99
CA THR A 52 0.86 -27.01 -28.99
C THR A 52 2.23 -26.34 -28.92
N VAL A 53 3.31 -27.11 -28.85
CA VAL A 53 4.69 -26.58 -28.78
C VAL A 53 5.06 -25.81 -30.06
N LYS A 54 4.77 -26.38 -31.24
CA LYS A 54 5.01 -25.72 -32.53
C LYS A 54 4.18 -24.44 -32.66
N LEU A 55 2.93 -24.45 -32.16
CA LEU A 55 2.04 -23.31 -32.18
C LEU A 55 2.57 -22.18 -31.30
N ILE A 56 3.03 -22.46 -30.09
CA ILE A 56 3.66 -21.47 -29.19
C ILE A 56 4.84 -20.80 -29.89
N SER A 57 5.77 -21.60 -30.43
CA SER A 57 6.96 -21.07 -31.09
C SER A 57 6.64 -20.22 -32.34
N LYS A 58 5.64 -20.67 -33.12
CA LYS A 58 5.13 -19.91 -34.28
C LYS A 58 4.48 -18.59 -33.86
N LEU A 59 3.67 -18.59 -32.80
CA LEU A 59 3.02 -17.38 -32.28
C LEU A 59 4.04 -16.37 -31.74
N LYS A 60 5.10 -16.85 -31.09
CA LYS A 60 6.16 -16.00 -30.53
C LYS A 60 7.17 -15.50 -31.58
N GLN A 61 7.12 -16.04 -32.80
CA GLN A 61 8.05 -15.74 -33.90
C GLN A 61 9.52 -15.99 -33.49
N GLU A 62 9.77 -17.18 -32.96
CA GLU A 62 11.08 -17.54 -32.41
C GLU A 62 12.07 -18.00 -33.48
N PRO A 63 13.40 -17.86 -33.23
CA PRO A 63 14.41 -18.44 -34.11
C PRO A 63 14.36 -19.97 -34.12
N GLU A 64 14.78 -20.58 -35.22
CA GLU A 64 14.71 -22.04 -35.46
C GLU A 64 15.34 -22.88 -34.33
N TRP A 65 16.47 -22.42 -33.77
CA TRP A 65 17.15 -23.12 -32.68
C TRP A 65 16.30 -23.20 -31.40
N MET A 66 15.41 -22.22 -31.15
CA MET A 66 14.51 -22.24 -30.00
C MET A 66 13.38 -23.25 -30.20
N LEU A 67 12.82 -23.33 -31.43
CA LEU A 67 11.85 -24.38 -31.77
C LEU A 67 12.46 -25.77 -31.58
N GLU A 68 13.68 -25.99 -32.08
CA GLU A 68 14.38 -27.25 -31.85
C GLU A 68 14.57 -27.55 -30.36
N HIS A 69 14.91 -26.53 -29.56
CA HIS A 69 15.06 -26.67 -28.12
C HIS A 69 13.75 -27.06 -27.43
N ARG A 70 12.64 -26.41 -27.79
CA ARG A 70 11.30 -26.73 -27.28
C ARG A 70 10.88 -28.16 -27.62
N LEU A 71 11.14 -28.60 -28.86
CA LEU A 71 10.83 -29.97 -29.30
C LEU A 71 11.66 -31.03 -28.56
N LYS A 72 12.95 -30.77 -28.34
CA LYS A 72 13.83 -31.64 -27.52
C LYS A 72 13.31 -31.72 -26.08
N SER A 73 12.90 -30.59 -25.52
CA SER A 73 12.34 -30.48 -24.17
C SER A 73 11.02 -31.24 -24.03
N PHE A 74 10.14 -31.14 -25.03
CA PHE A 74 8.87 -31.87 -25.07
C PHE A 74 9.08 -33.39 -25.11
N ASN A 75 9.99 -33.87 -25.98
CA ASN A 75 10.32 -35.29 -26.04
C ASN A 75 10.89 -35.80 -24.72
N GLU A 76 11.74 -35.01 -24.05
CA GLU A 76 12.28 -35.35 -22.75
C GLU A 76 11.21 -35.36 -21.65
N PHE A 77 10.23 -34.44 -21.72
CA PHE A 77 9.08 -34.43 -20.81
C PHE A 77 8.24 -35.71 -20.93
N LEU A 78 7.97 -36.18 -22.16
CA LEU A 78 7.22 -37.42 -22.41
C LEU A 78 7.97 -38.64 -21.92
N ARG A 79 9.30 -38.67 -22.09
CA ARG A 79 10.16 -39.80 -21.68
C ARG A 79 10.23 -39.94 -20.16
N ARG A 80 10.13 -38.84 -19.41
CA ARG A 80 10.30 -38.85 -17.95
C ARG A 80 9.00 -39.23 -17.23
N PRO A 81 9.03 -40.16 -16.25
CA PRO A 81 7.87 -40.42 -15.41
C PRO A 81 7.61 -39.25 -14.45
N MET A 82 6.37 -39.12 -13.97
CA MET A 82 6.07 -38.21 -12.88
C MET A 82 6.90 -38.56 -11.64
N PRO A 83 7.45 -37.57 -10.93
CA PRO A 83 8.13 -37.83 -9.66
C PRO A 83 7.18 -38.53 -8.69
N VAL A 84 7.63 -39.66 -8.13
CA VAL A 84 6.90 -40.43 -7.10
C VAL A 84 7.40 -40.10 -5.68
N TRP A 85 8.19 -39.05 -5.54
CA TRP A 85 8.81 -38.62 -4.30
C TRP A 85 8.44 -37.17 -3.99
N GLY A 86 8.43 -36.81 -2.71
CA GLY A 86 7.97 -35.50 -2.24
C GLY A 86 6.47 -35.49 -2.06
N ALA A 87 5.83 -34.39 -2.46
CA ALA A 87 4.39 -34.20 -2.35
C ALA A 87 3.62 -34.94 -3.48
N ASP A 88 2.35 -35.26 -3.25
CA ASP A 88 1.53 -35.94 -4.27
C ASP A 88 1.19 -35.01 -5.44
N LEU A 89 1.66 -35.39 -6.63
CA LEU A 89 1.47 -34.66 -7.88
C LEU A 89 0.44 -35.31 -8.81
N SER A 90 -0.26 -36.36 -8.36
CA SER A 90 -1.26 -37.11 -9.14
C SER A 90 -2.45 -36.24 -9.59
N GLY A 91 -2.75 -35.18 -8.84
CA GLY A 91 -3.81 -34.22 -9.17
C GLY A 91 -3.48 -33.22 -10.27
N ILE A 92 -2.33 -33.35 -10.95
CA ILE A 92 -1.94 -32.50 -12.09
C ILE A 92 -2.36 -33.20 -13.39
N ASP A 93 -3.38 -32.63 -14.06
CA ASP A 93 -3.77 -33.06 -15.39
C ASP A 93 -3.20 -32.13 -16.46
N PHE A 94 -2.16 -32.59 -17.15
CA PHE A 94 -1.48 -31.85 -18.22
C PHE A 94 -2.32 -31.68 -19.50
N GLN A 95 -3.42 -32.44 -19.66
CA GLN A 95 -4.28 -32.31 -20.84
C GLN A 95 -5.40 -31.29 -20.63
N GLU A 96 -5.76 -31.01 -19.37
CA GLU A 96 -6.79 -30.02 -19.02
C GLU A 96 -6.27 -28.59 -18.84
N MET A 97 -4.94 -28.40 -18.94
CA MET A 97 -4.27 -27.11 -18.77
C MET A 97 -4.17 -26.32 -20.07
N TYR A 98 -4.16 -24.99 -19.91
CA TYR A 98 -3.73 -24.07 -20.94
C TYR A 98 -2.25 -23.71 -20.74
N TYR A 99 -1.42 -23.95 -21.75
CA TYR A 99 0.04 -23.72 -21.70
C TYR A 99 0.48 -22.37 -22.27
N TYR A 100 -0.40 -21.73 -23.02
CA TYR A 100 -0.12 -20.43 -23.60
C TYR A 100 -1.43 -19.67 -23.78
N ILE A 101 -1.63 -18.74 -22.88
CA ILE A 101 -2.79 -17.88 -22.84
C ILE A 101 -2.34 -16.49 -23.32
N THR A 102 -2.67 -16.15 -24.56
CA THR A 102 -2.43 -14.79 -25.07
C THR A 102 -3.73 -14.02 -25.05
N PRO A 103 -3.77 -12.79 -24.52
CA PRO A 103 -4.88 -11.89 -24.83
C PRO A 103 -5.02 -11.73 -26.35
N GLU A 104 -6.26 -11.64 -26.88
CA GLU A 104 -6.54 -11.54 -28.33
C GLU A 104 -5.76 -10.40 -29.02
N MET A 105 -5.36 -9.41 -28.22
CA MET A 105 -4.51 -8.30 -28.62
C MET A 105 -3.27 -8.20 -27.71
N ALA A 106 -2.44 -9.25 -27.62
CA ALA A 106 -1.11 -9.11 -26.98
C ALA A 106 -0.35 -7.98 -27.71
N ALA A 107 -0.01 -6.91 -26.99
CA ALA A 107 0.75 -5.81 -27.54
C ALA A 107 2.12 -6.35 -27.94
N GLU A 108 2.41 -6.52 -29.23
CA GLU A 108 3.78 -6.77 -29.65
C GLU A 108 4.62 -5.55 -29.22
N ASN A 109 5.36 -5.70 -28.11
CA ASN A 109 6.34 -4.73 -27.61
C ASN A 109 5.79 -3.32 -27.32
N ALA A 110 4.73 -3.20 -26.52
CA ALA A 110 4.31 -1.90 -25.98
C ALA A 110 5.44 -1.28 -25.13
N LYS A 111 6.08 -0.22 -25.66
CA LYS A 111 7.11 0.53 -24.94
C LYS A 111 6.49 1.46 -23.89
N ASN A 112 5.23 1.81 -24.08
CA ASN A 112 4.42 2.59 -23.15
C ASN A 112 3.10 1.86 -22.90
N TRP A 113 2.56 1.99 -21.69
CA TRP A 113 1.24 1.47 -21.32
C TRP A 113 0.12 1.87 -22.30
N GLU A 114 0.26 3.03 -22.94
CA GLU A 114 -0.66 3.56 -23.96
C GLU A 114 -0.76 2.64 -25.19
N ASP A 115 0.29 1.90 -25.53
CA ASP A 115 0.36 0.98 -26.66
C ASP A 115 -0.27 -0.40 -26.36
N VAL A 116 -0.63 -0.67 -25.10
CA VAL A 116 -1.30 -1.92 -24.71
C VAL A 116 -2.77 -1.89 -25.20
N PRO A 117 -3.27 -2.92 -25.91
CA PRO A 117 -4.62 -2.91 -26.45
C PRO A 117 -5.76 -2.80 -25.44
N GLY A 118 -6.86 -2.17 -25.85
CA GLY A 118 -8.00 -1.81 -25.00
C GLY A 118 -8.62 -2.98 -24.25
N GLU A 119 -8.81 -4.15 -24.88
CA GLU A 119 -9.42 -5.31 -24.22
C GLU A 119 -8.55 -5.91 -23.10
N ILE A 120 -7.21 -5.76 -23.19
CA ILE A 120 -6.29 -6.09 -22.10
C ILE A 120 -6.43 -5.05 -20.99
N LYS A 121 -6.44 -3.75 -21.33
CA LYS A 121 -6.66 -2.68 -20.35
C LYS A 121 -7.97 -2.90 -19.59
N ASP A 122 -9.06 -3.21 -20.28
CA ASP A 122 -10.40 -3.50 -19.73
C ASP A 122 -10.41 -4.76 -18.83
N THR A 123 -9.60 -5.76 -19.15
CA THR A 123 -9.46 -6.98 -18.34
C THR A 123 -8.74 -6.68 -17.02
N PHE A 124 -7.69 -5.85 -17.08
CA PHE A 124 -7.01 -5.36 -15.89
C PHE A 124 -7.87 -4.37 -15.08
N GLU A 125 -8.77 -3.61 -15.72
CA GLU A 125 -9.79 -2.75 -15.08
C GLU A 125 -10.84 -3.55 -14.31
N LYS A 126 -11.27 -4.69 -14.85
CA LYS A 126 -12.33 -5.53 -14.24
C LYS A 126 -11.85 -6.46 -13.13
N LEU A 127 -10.56 -6.82 -13.11
CA LEU A 127 -9.96 -7.71 -12.11
C LEU A 127 -9.57 -7.00 -10.80
N GLY A 128 -10.01 -5.75 -10.63
CA GLY A 128 -9.73 -4.96 -9.43
C GLY A 128 -8.24 -4.66 -9.25
N ILE A 129 -7.46 -4.70 -10.35
CA ILE A 129 -6.06 -4.28 -10.37
C ILE A 129 -6.06 -2.76 -10.61
N PRO A 130 -5.69 -1.97 -9.58
CA PRO A 130 -5.54 -0.53 -9.70
C PRO A 130 -4.70 -0.17 -10.94
N GLU A 131 -5.05 0.84 -11.77
CA GLU A 131 -4.20 1.33 -12.90
C GLU A 131 -2.73 1.59 -12.46
N ALA A 132 -2.52 1.80 -11.16
CA ALA A 132 -1.26 1.92 -10.44
C ALA A 132 -0.35 0.72 -10.58
N GLU A 133 -0.90 -0.48 -10.36
CA GLU A 133 -0.19 -1.74 -10.59
C GLU A 133 0.15 -1.93 -12.08
N ARG A 134 -0.44 -1.16 -13.02
CA ARG A 134 -0.20 -1.29 -14.47
C ARG A 134 0.93 -0.41 -14.99
N LYS A 135 1.19 0.73 -14.35
CA LYS A 135 2.37 1.57 -14.65
C LYS A 135 3.50 1.39 -13.63
N TYR A 136 3.27 0.66 -12.55
CA TYR A 136 4.32 0.04 -11.74
C TYR A 136 5.26 -0.86 -12.56
N LEU A 137 4.67 -1.48 -13.57
CA LEU A 137 5.29 -2.27 -14.62
C LEU A 137 6.11 -1.40 -15.60
N ALA A 138 6.15 -0.06 -15.43
CA ALA A 138 6.89 0.89 -16.30
C ALA A 138 8.37 1.03 -15.97
N GLY A 139 8.85 0.41 -14.89
CA GLY A 139 10.28 0.31 -14.57
C GLY A 139 10.73 -1.13 -14.36
N SER A 140 9.83 -2.07 -14.62
CA SER A 140 9.85 -3.45 -14.13
C SER A 140 9.44 -4.38 -15.28
N VAL A 141 9.89 -5.63 -15.26
CA VAL A 141 9.36 -6.61 -16.21
C VAL A 141 8.11 -7.23 -15.60
N ALA A 142 7.00 -7.11 -16.32
CA ALA A 142 5.70 -7.51 -15.84
C ALA A 142 5.09 -8.60 -16.71
N GLN A 143 4.88 -9.76 -16.12
CA GLN A 143 4.21 -10.87 -16.80
C GLN A 143 2.79 -11.03 -16.27
N TYR A 144 1.86 -11.03 -17.21
CA TYR A 144 0.45 -11.34 -16.97
C TYR A 144 0.12 -12.60 -17.76
N GLU A 145 -0.35 -13.63 -17.07
CA GLU A 145 -0.64 -14.93 -17.68
C GLU A 145 0.62 -15.49 -18.37
N SER A 146 0.51 -15.80 -19.67
CA SER A 146 1.58 -16.39 -20.47
C SER A 146 2.36 -15.38 -21.31
N THR A 147 2.15 -14.07 -21.15
CA THR A 147 2.83 -13.03 -21.97
C THR A 147 3.37 -11.87 -21.14
N SER A 148 4.54 -11.35 -21.50
CA SER A 148 4.98 -10.05 -21.02
C SER A 148 4.07 -8.98 -21.58
N VAL A 149 3.44 -8.19 -20.70
CA VAL A 149 2.52 -7.12 -21.13
C VAL A 149 3.25 -5.77 -21.17
N TYR A 150 4.36 -5.65 -20.44
CA TYR A 150 5.09 -4.38 -20.35
C TYR A 150 6.54 -4.55 -19.86
N ALA A 151 7.47 -3.84 -20.52
CA ALA A 151 8.87 -3.75 -20.13
C ALA A 151 9.38 -2.33 -20.47
N ASN A 152 9.63 -1.50 -19.46
CA ASN A 152 10.27 -0.20 -19.65
C ASN A 152 11.47 -0.08 -18.70
N VAL A 153 12.62 0.20 -19.30
CA VAL A 153 13.93 0.17 -18.65
C VAL A 153 14.27 1.59 -18.22
N LYS A 154 14.66 1.80 -16.95
CA LYS A 154 15.09 3.13 -16.52
C LYS A 154 16.30 3.54 -17.36
N LYS A 155 16.29 4.77 -17.90
CA LYS A 155 17.40 5.37 -18.65
C LYS A 155 18.75 5.25 -17.91
N ILE A 156 18.73 5.26 -16.58
CA ILE A 156 19.91 5.05 -15.71
C ILE A 156 20.56 3.68 -15.95
N TYR A 157 19.77 2.63 -16.18
CA TYR A 157 20.30 1.29 -16.51
C TYR A 157 20.91 1.26 -17.91
N ASP A 158 20.28 1.91 -18.89
CA ASP A 158 20.83 2.05 -20.24
C ASP A 158 22.17 2.81 -20.23
N ASP A 159 22.27 3.90 -19.44
CA ASP A 159 23.49 4.70 -19.29
C ASP A 159 24.63 3.91 -18.62
N LEU A 160 24.29 2.93 -17.77
CA LEU A 160 25.25 2.00 -17.14
C LEU A 160 25.52 0.74 -18.00
N GLY A 161 24.89 0.61 -19.17
CA GLY A 161 25.00 -0.56 -20.04
C GLY A 161 24.33 -1.82 -19.50
N VAL A 162 23.45 -1.69 -18.51
CA VAL A 162 22.66 -2.77 -17.94
C VAL A 162 21.48 -3.09 -18.85
N ILE A 163 21.31 -4.37 -19.19
CA ILE A 163 20.17 -4.82 -20.00
C ILE A 163 19.15 -5.44 -19.05
N PHE A 164 18.00 -4.82 -18.88
CA PHE A 164 16.90 -5.38 -18.10
C PHE A 164 15.61 -5.33 -18.90
N MET A 165 15.11 -6.48 -19.39
CA MET A 165 13.93 -6.54 -20.25
C MET A 165 13.23 -7.90 -20.13
N ASP A 166 12.09 -8.08 -20.81
CA ASP A 166 11.42 -9.38 -20.85
C ASP A 166 12.20 -10.41 -21.71
N MET A 167 11.98 -11.70 -21.44
CA MET A 167 12.69 -12.78 -22.13
C MET A 167 12.39 -12.86 -23.64
N ASP A 168 11.18 -12.49 -24.07
CA ASP A 168 10.81 -12.54 -25.48
C ASP A 168 11.55 -11.47 -26.28
N SER A 169 11.61 -10.26 -25.73
CA SER A 169 12.46 -9.16 -26.22
C SER A 169 13.92 -9.56 -26.21
N ALA A 170 14.42 -10.18 -25.14
CA ALA A 170 15.83 -10.58 -25.05
C ALA A 170 16.20 -11.61 -26.12
N LEU A 171 15.33 -12.60 -26.39
CA LEU A 171 15.56 -13.61 -27.42
C LEU A 171 15.63 -13.00 -28.83
N LYS A 172 14.84 -11.93 -29.09
CA LYS A 172 14.82 -11.25 -30.39
C LYS A 172 15.97 -10.25 -30.56
N LYS A 173 16.25 -9.44 -29.53
CA LYS A 173 17.24 -8.34 -29.58
C LYS A 173 18.66 -8.78 -29.26
N HIS A 174 18.82 -9.80 -28.40
CA HIS A 174 20.10 -10.31 -27.93
C HIS A 174 20.20 -11.85 -28.11
N PRO A 175 19.92 -12.40 -29.32
CA PRO A 175 19.80 -13.83 -29.54
C PRO A 175 21.07 -14.60 -29.19
N ASP A 176 22.26 -14.04 -29.46
CA ASP A 176 23.53 -14.69 -29.15
C ASP A 176 23.78 -14.81 -27.66
N LEU A 177 23.42 -13.76 -26.90
CA LEU A 177 23.58 -13.72 -25.45
C LEU A 177 22.58 -14.67 -24.77
N VAL A 178 21.32 -14.65 -25.21
CA VAL A 178 20.31 -15.60 -24.72
C VAL A 178 20.71 -17.03 -25.08
N LYS A 179 21.10 -17.32 -26.32
CA LYS A 179 21.54 -18.66 -26.74
C LYS A 179 22.77 -19.16 -25.96
N LYS A 180 23.65 -18.25 -25.54
CA LYS A 180 24.83 -18.58 -24.72
C LYS A 180 24.45 -19.09 -23.33
N TYR A 181 23.40 -18.55 -22.71
CA TYR A 181 23.08 -18.81 -21.31
C TYR A 181 21.76 -19.58 -21.05
N PHE A 182 20.79 -19.49 -21.97
CA PHE A 182 19.46 -20.09 -21.84
C PHE A 182 19.53 -21.61 -21.70
N MET A 183 18.92 -22.11 -20.63
CA MET A 183 18.87 -23.51 -20.20
C MET A 183 20.25 -24.17 -20.19
N LYS A 184 21.29 -23.42 -19.79
CA LYS A 184 22.66 -23.94 -19.59
C LYS A 184 22.95 -24.21 -18.12
N CYS A 185 22.40 -23.38 -17.23
CA CYS A 185 22.43 -23.61 -15.81
C CYS A 185 21.41 -24.69 -15.44
N VAL A 186 20.16 -24.52 -15.91
CA VAL A 186 19.06 -25.49 -15.75
C VAL A 186 18.73 -26.11 -17.11
N PRO A 187 19.39 -27.22 -17.51
CA PRO A 187 19.11 -27.86 -18.79
C PRO A 187 17.71 -28.48 -18.80
N TYR A 188 17.11 -28.63 -19.99
CA TYR A 188 15.81 -29.28 -20.15
C TYR A 188 15.83 -30.76 -19.71
N THR A 189 17.00 -31.37 -19.64
CA THR A 189 17.22 -32.73 -19.12
C THR A 189 17.36 -32.79 -17.60
N ASP A 190 17.22 -31.67 -16.88
CA ASP A 190 17.41 -31.62 -15.43
C ASP A 190 16.34 -32.45 -14.70
N ASN A 191 15.08 -32.11 -14.93
CA ASN A 191 13.93 -32.77 -14.31
C ASN A 191 12.69 -32.66 -15.21
N LYS A 192 11.60 -33.38 -14.87
CA LYS A 192 10.39 -33.41 -15.69
C LYS A 192 9.77 -32.01 -15.85
N PHE A 193 9.75 -31.18 -14.81
CA PHE A 193 9.18 -29.83 -14.88
C PHE A 193 10.11 -28.83 -15.59
N ALA A 194 11.43 -29.03 -15.54
CA ALA A 194 12.37 -28.29 -16.38
C ALA A 194 12.21 -28.64 -17.87
N ALA A 195 11.95 -29.92 -18.20
CA ALA A 195 11.62 -30.34 -19.55
C ALA A 195 10.27 -29.76 -20.03
N LEU A 196 9.26 -29.77 -19.16
CA LEU A 196 7.97 -29.13 -19.44
C LEU A 196 8.17 -27.64 -19.71
N HIS A 197 8.83 -26.94 -18.80
CA HIS A 197 9.15 -25.53 -18.91
C HIS A 197 9.91 -25.24 -20.21
N GLY A 198 10.97 -25.98 -20.53
CA GLY A 198 11.71 -25.79 -21.78
C GLY A 198 10.86 -25.96 -23.04
N ALA A 199 9.79 -26.77 -22.98
CA ALA A 199 8.86 -26.95 -24.10
C ALA A 199 7.89 -25.76 -24.24
N VAL A 200 7.39 -25.21 -23.13
CA VAL A 200 6.23 -24.30 -23.12
C VAL A 200 6.46 -22.95 -22.43
N TRP A 201 7.71 -22.59 -22.09
CA TRP A 201 8.02 -21.31 -21.45
C TRP A 201 7.37 -20.15 -22.20
N SER A 202 6.71 -19.28 -21.44
CA SER A 202 5.72 -18.36 -21.97
C SER A 202 6.15 -16.90 -21.82
N GLY A 203 6.89 -16.56 -20.76
CA GLY A 203 7.48 -15.23 -20.57
C GLY A 203 8.67 -15.26 -19.59
N GLY A 204 8.96 -14.12 -18.96
CA GLY A 204 9.93 -14.00 -17.89
C GLY A 204 10.83 -12.76 -18.05
N SER A 205 11.93 -12.71 -17.32
CA SER A 205 12.81 -11.54 -17.27
C SER A 205 14.27 -11.87 -17.58
N PHE A 206 14.92 -11.01 -18.35
CA PHE A 206 16.34 -11.04 -18.66
C PHE A 206 17.05 -9.86 -17.99
N LEU A 207 18.07 -10.15 -17.18
CA LEU A 207 18.95 -9.15 -16.55
C LEU A 207 20.41 -9.45 -16.90
N TYR A 208 21.10 -8.49 -17.48
CA TYR A 208 22.54 -8.54 -17.73
C TYR A 208 23.20 -7.29 -17.13
N VAL A 209 24.08 -7.49 -16.16
CA VAL A 209 24.88 -6.43 -15.53
C VAL A 209 26.31 -6.52 -16.08
N PRO A 210 26.82 -5.48 -16.77
CA PRO A 210 28.12 -5.53 -17.41
C PRO A 210 29.28 -5.44 -16.42
N LYS A 211 30.49 -5.72 -16.91
CA LYS A 211 31.72 -5.81 -16.13
C LYS A 211 31.99 -4.52 -15.32
N GLY A 212 32.25 -4.68 -14.02
CA GLY A 212 32.61 -3.61 -13.10
C GLY A 212 31.46 -2.67 -12.70
N VAL A 213 30.23 -2.91 -13.17
CA VAL A 213 29.09 -2.06 -12.86
C VAL A 213 28.42 -2.50 -11.56
N LYS A 214 28.27 -1.53 -10.64
CA LYS A 214 27.54 -1.72 -9.39
C LYS A 214 26.22 -0.98 -9.49
N VAL A 215 25.15 -1.69 -9.21
CA VAL A 215 23.79 -1.17 -9.25
C VAL A 215 23.26 -1.14 -7.82
N ASP A 216 23.27 0.04 -7.22
CA ASP A 216 22.79 0.26 -5.85
C ASP A 216 21.26 0.18 -5.75
N LEU A 217 20.56 0.49 -6.84
CA LEU A 217 19.11 0.40 -6.92
C LEU A 217 18.67 -1.03 -7.24
N PRO A 218 17.70 -1.57 -6.50
CA PRO A 218 17.30 -2.93 -6.73
C PRO A 218 16.33 -3.06 -7.93
N PHE A 219 16.53 -4.04 -8.81
CA PHE A 219 15.65 -4.36 -9.94
C PHE A 219 14.31 -4.98 -9.45
N GLN A 220 13.21 -4.88 -10.18
CA GLN A 220 11.89 -5.35 -9.69
C GLN A 220 11.10 -6.09 -10.78
N THR A 221 10.44 -7.19 -10.42
CA THR A 221 9.58 -8.02 -11.29
C THR A 221 8.40 -8.44 -10.46
N TYR A 222 7.26 -8.39 -11.12
CA TYR A 222 5.99 -8.75 -10.54
C TYR A 222 5.35 -9.81 -11.44
N PHE A 223 5.00 -10.94 -10.82
CA PHE A 223 4.40 -12.08 -11.50
C PHE A 223 3.00 -12.33 -10.92
N ARG A 224 1.99 -12.34 -11.80
CA ARG A 224 0.59 -12.51 -11.39
C ARG A 224 -0.13 -13.52 -12.29
N MET A 225 -0.93 -14.38 -11.68
CA MET A 225 -1.74 -15.41 -12.34
C MET A 225 -3.21 -15.19 -12.01
N ASN A 226 -4.06 -15.01 -13.03
CA ASN A 226 -5.47 -14.69 -12.84
C ASN A 226 -6.42 -15.71 -13.51
N ALA A 227 -5.98 -16.50 -14.49
CA ALA A 227 -6.82 -17.51 -15.13
C ALA A 227 -6.87 -18.84 -14.36
N ALA A 228 -8.10 -19.36 -14.27
CA ALA A 228 -8.37 -20.73 -13.86
C ALA A 228 -7.75 -21.74 -14.85
N ASN A 229 -7.10 -22.79 -14.33
CA ASN A 229 -6.49 -23.88 -15.09
C ASN A 229 -5.35 -23.44 -16.04
N GLU A 230 -4.63 -22.38 -15.68
CA GLU A 230 -3.43 -21.94 -16.38
C GLU A 230 -2.17 -22.64 -15.85
N GLY A 231 -1.24 -22.93 -16.77
CA GLY A 231 0.16 -23.19 -16.45
C GLY A 231 1.02 -21.93 -16.71
N GLN A 232 1.61 -21.35 -15.66
CA GLN A 232 2.54 -20.23 -15.77
C GLN A 232 3.99 -20.74 -15.80
N PHE A 233 4.72 -20.40 -16.87
CA PHE A 233 6.08 -20.87 -17.14
C PHE A 233 7.02 -19.68 -17.40
N GLU A 234 7.38 -18.96 -16.34
CA GLU A 234 8.28 -17.81 -16.41
C GLU A 234 9.76 -18.23 -16.36
N HIS A 235 10.56 -17.67 -17.25
CA HIS A 235 11.99 -17.92 -17.33
C HIS A 235 12.76 -16.66 -16.91
N THR A 236 13.44 -16.70 -15.77
CA THR A 236 14.31 -15.60 -15.34
C THR A 236 15.75 -15.96 -15.65
N LEU A 237 16.42 -15.15 -16.46
CA LEU A 237 17.83 -15.30 -16.78
C LEU A 237 18.62 -14.07 -16.31
N ILE A 238 19.53 -14.26 -15.36
CA ILE A 238 20.37 -13.21 -14.76
C ILE A 238 21.84 -13.51 -15.05
N VAL A 239 22.55 -12.52 -15.57
CA VAL A 239 24.00 -12.58 -15.84
C VAL A 239 24.66 -11.38 -15.17
N ALA A 240 25.47 -11.64 -14.15
CA ALA A 240 26.36 -10.67 -13.52
C ALA A 240 27.78 -10.90 -14.02
N GLU A 241 28.27 -9.99 -14.87
CA GLU A 241 29.64 -10.01 -15.39
C GLU A 241 30.68 -9.67 -14.32
N GLU A 242 31.95 -9.88 -14.65
CA GLU A 242 33.06 -9.75 -13.71
C GLU A 242 33.02 -8.44 -12.91
N GLY A 243 33.12 -8.53 -11.57
CA GLY A 243 33.16 -7.37 -10.69
C GLY A 243 31.86 -6.55 -10.58
N SER A 244 30.73 -7.06 -11.10
CA SER A 244 29.42 -6.40 -11.01
C SER A 244 28.69 -6.65 -9.68
N GLU A 245 27.75 -5.76 -9.34
CA GLU A 245 26.88 -5.90 -8.15
C GLU A 245 25.45 -5.47 -8.47
N GLY A 246 24.43 -6.18 -7.95
CA GLY A 246 23.01 -5.82 -8.12
C GLY A 246 22.09 -6.38 -7.04
N HIS A 247 20.95 -5.71 -6.81
CA HIS A 247 19.92 -6.04 -5.81
C HIS A 247 18.48 -6.01 -6.41
N TYR A 248 17.39 -6.36 -5.70
CA TYR A 248 16.03 -6.53 -6.28
C TYR A 248 14.78 -6.26 -5.32
N VAL A 249 13.98 -5.13 -5.35
CA VAL A 249 13.00 -4.59 -4.28
C VAL A 249 12.15 -3.27 -4.62
N GLU A 250 11.00 -2.84 -3.99
CA GLU A 250 9.79 -1.94 -4.36
C GLU A 250 9.51 -0.50 -3.61
N GLY A 251 8.39 0.33 -3.75
CA GLY A 251 8.20 1.88 -3.61
C GLY A 251 7.67 2.75 -2.34
N CYS A 252 7.65 4.17 -2.25
CA CYS A 252 7.35 5.11 -1.02
C CYS A 252 6.93 6.69 -1.12
N PHE A 253 6.86 7.58 -0.06
CA PHE A 253 6.53 9.10 -0.02
C PHE A 253 7.50 10.03 0.79
N VAL A 254 7.52 11.38 0.78
CA VAL A 254 8.46 12.19 1.67
C VAL A 254 7.90 12.67 3.02
N LYS A 255 8.82 13.06 3.93
CA LYS A 255 8.54 13.68 5.25
C LYS A 255 7.61 14.90 5.16
N GLY A 256 6.72 15.07 6.14
CA GLY A 256 5.88 16.26 6.29
C GLY A 256 4.56 16.19 5.51
N THR A 257 4.37 15.15 4.70
CA THR A 257 3.11 14.90 3.98
C THR A 257 1.96 14.75 4.98
N PRO A 258 0.91 15.59 4.95
CA PRO A 258 -0.18 15.51 5.93
C PRO A 258 -1.11 14.33 5.60
N VAL A 259 -1.35 13.47 6.58
CA VAL A 259 -2.23 12.30 6.55
C VAL A 259 -3.46 12.59 7.39
N LYS A 260 -4.64 12.24 6.89
CA LYS A 260 -5.89 12.47 7.61
C LYS A 260 -6.17 11.36 8.62
N THR A 261 -6.14 11.71 9.91
CA THR A 261 -6.50 10.81 11.04
C THR A 261 -7.87 11.17 11.61
N GLU A 262 -8.41 10.35 12.53
CA GLU A 262 -9.72 10.59 13.19
C GLU A 262 -9.82 11.95 13.92
N THR A 263 -8.70 12.48 14.40
CA THR A 263 -8.69 13.68 15.25
C THR A 263 -8.24 14.94 14.51
N SER A 264 -7.16 14.82 13.73
CA SER A 264 -6.62 15.91 12.91
C SER A 264 -5.71 15.36 11.81
N ASP A 265 -5.31 16.22 10.87
CA ASP A 265 -4.20 15.87 9.98
C ASP A 265 -2.90 15.75 10.79
N LYS A 266 -2.07 14.76 10.47
CA LYS A 266 -0.73 14.57 11.04
C LYS A 266 0.32 14.42 9.94
N PRO A 267 1.56 14.90 10.14
CA PRO A 267 2.67 14.56 9.25
C PRO A 267 2.85 13.04 9.14
N ILE A 268 3.18 12.53 7.96
CA ILE A 268 3.30 11.09 7.67
C ILE A 268 4.31 10.38 8.58
N GLU A 269 5.36 11.08 9.00
CA GLU A 269 6.37 10.55 9.93
C GLU A 269 5.90 10.46 11.39
N GLU A 270 4.82 11.16 11.74
CA GLU A 270 4.23 11.19 13.09
C GLU A 270 3.04 10.23 13.22
N VAL A 271 2.56 9.65 12.11
CA VAL A 271 1.56 8.59 12.13
C VAL A 271 2.17 7.36 12.78
N THR A 272 1.48 6.80 13.77
CA THR A 272 1.95 5.63 14.53
C THR A 272 0.99 4.46 14.40
N VAL A 273 1.51 3.26 14.63
CA VAL A 273 0.70 2.02 14.65
C VAL A 273 -0.39 2.14 15.73
N GLY A 274 -1.61 1.76 15.37
CA GLY A 274 -2.81 1.87 16.21
C GLY A 274 -3.65 3.13 15.95
N GLU A 275 -3.10 4.15 15.27
CA GLU A 275 -3.89 5.31 14.86
C GLU A 275 -4.79 4.98 13.68
N LYS A 276 -5.96 5.60 13.61
CA LYS A 276 -6.87 5.40 12.50
C LYS A 276 -6.77 6.52 11.47
N VAL A 277 -6.72 6.15 10.20
CA VAL A 277 -6.62 7.05 9.04
C VAL A 277 -7.81 6.86 8.12
N LEU A 278 -8.19 7.94 7.44
CA LEU A 278 -9.29 7.89 6.46
C LEU A 278 -8.82 7.21 5.18
N THR A 279 -9.58 6.23 4.68
CA THR A 279 -9.26 5.45 3.47
C THR A 279 -10.07 5.93 2.25
N HIS A 280 -9.80 5.36 1.07
CA HIS A 280 -10.58 5.66 -0.14
C HIS A 280 -12.06 5.26 -0.02
N GLU A 281 -12.39 4.26 0.80
CA GLU A 281 -13.78 3.80 1.02
C GLU A 281 -14.56 4.67 2.02
N ASN A 282 -14.06 5.87 2.35
CA ASN A 282 -14.70 6.83 3.26
C ASN A 282 -14.88 6.31 4.69
N ARG A 283 -13.95 5.49 5.18
CA ARG A 283 -13.97 4.93 6.53
C ARG A 283 -12.62 5.07 7.20
N PHE A 284 -12.62 5.16 8.54
CA PHE A 284 -11.40 5.20 9.33
C PHE A 284 -10.92 3.78 9.63
N LYS A 285 -9.68 3.47 9.26
CA LYS A 285 -9.05 2.16 9.46
C LYS A 285 -7.71 2.30 10.15
N THR A 286 -7.36 1.28 10.92
CA THR A 286 -6.19 1.30 11.78
C THR A 286 -4.92 1.16 10.94
N VAL A 287 -3.95 2.04 11.20
CA VAL A 287 -2.58 1.91 10.72
C VAL A 287 -1.93 0.79 11.51
N TYR A 288 -1.58 -0.30 10.82
CA TYR A 288 -0.97 -1.45 11.48
C TYR A 288 0.54 -1.50 11.28
N HIS A 289 1.09 -0.67 10.39
CA HIS A 289 2.52 -0.66 10.09
C HIS A 289 2.99 0.68 9.52
N THR A 290 4.18 1.16 9.92
CA THR A 290 4.81 2.38 9.38
C THR A 290 6.21 2.08 8.83
N GLN A 291 6.56 2.70 7.70
CA GLN A 291 7.77 2.44 6.91
C GLN A 291 8.59 3.73 6.75
N VAL A 292 9.92 3.62 6.78
CA VAL A 292 10.86 4.68 6.39
C VAL A 292 12.04 4.05 5.65
N ARG A 293 12.40 4.57 4.47
CA ARG A 293 13.60 4.16 3.71
C ARG A 293 14.25 5.34 2.99
N PRO A 294 15.54 5.29 2.65
CA PRO A 294 16.13 6.27 1.73
C PRO A 294 15.64 6.04 0.29
N TYR A 295 15.52 7.11 -0.48
CA TYR A 295 15.13 7.11 -1.89
C TYR A 295 16.03 7.99 -2.73
N SER A 296 16.48 7.43 -3.86
CA SER A 296 17.21 8.12 -4.91
C SER A 296 16.47 7.93 -6.22
N GLY A 297 16.03 9.02 -6.85
CA GLY A 297 15.19 8.97 -8.04
C GLY A 297 14.41 10.27 -8.25
N LYS A 298 13.37 10.21 -9.09
CA LYS A 298 12.50 11.36 -9.33
C LYS A 298 11.48 11.50 -8.21
N LEU A 299 11.44 12.67 -7.60
CA LEU A 299 10.43 13.06 -6.63
C LEU A 299 9.43 13.98 -7.32
N TYR A 300 8.17 13.58 -7.41
CA TYR A 300 7.12 14.34 -8.07
C TYR A 300 6.39 15.24 -7.07
N SER A 301 6.23 16.51 -7.43
CA SER A 301 5.40 17.50 -6.76
C SER A 301 4.07 17.68 -7.51
N VAL A 302 2.95 17.42 -6.85
CA VAL A 302 1.61 17.64 -7.39
C VAL A 302 0.89 18.74 -6.62
N THR A 303 0.33 19.72 -7.34
CA THR A 303 -0.61 20.69 -6.78
C THR A 303 -1.96 20.60 -7.49
N TYR A 304 -3.06 20.84 -6.78
CA TYR A 304 -4.42 20.73 -7.31
C TYR A 304 -5.29 21.95 -6.95
N TYR A 305 -6.42 22.12 -7.64
CA TYR A 305 -7.35 23.22 -7.39
C TYR A 305 -8.17 22.98 -6.12
N GLY A 306 -8.36 24.03 -5.33
CA GLY A 306 -9.13 23.94 -4.08
C GLY A 306 -8.25 23.98 -2.82
N ASP A 307 -6.94 23.87 -2.94
CA ASP A 307 -6.03 24.26 -1.87
C ASP A 307 -4.81 24.95 -2.49
N SER A 308 -4.65 26.26 -2.24
CA SER A 308 -3.65 27.06 -2.95
C SER A 308 -2.21 26.74 -2.57
N LYS A 309 -1.99 26.06 -1.45
CA LYS A 309 -0.65 25.68 -0.94
C LYS A 309 -0.46 24.18 -0.75
N ALA A 310 -1.47 23.34 -1.01
CA ALA A 310 -1.28 21.89 -0.95
C ALA A 310 -0.36 21.43 -2.10
N GLU A 311 0.85 21.05 -1.72
CA GLU A 311 1.80 20.32 -2.55
C GLU A 311 1.96 18.93 -1.93
N ILE A 312 1.79 17.89 -2.75
CA ILE A 312 2.05 16.51 -2.35
C ILE A 312 3.29 16.05 -3.10
N LYS A 313 4.30 15.60 -2.33
CA LYS A 313 5.56 15.09 -2.86
C LYS A 313 5.63 13.57 -2.69
N ALA A 314 5.80 12.85 -3.78
CA ALA A 314 5.78 11.39 -3.80
C ALA A 314 6.86 10.82 -4.72
N THR A 315 7.31 9.59 -4.46
CA THR A 315 8.20 8.90 -5.40
C THR A 315 7.45 8.59 -6.70
N GLU A 316 8.19 8.33 -7.77
CA GLU A 316 7.64 8.23 -9.13
C GLU A 316 6.53 7.18 -9.28
N GLU A 317 6.60 6.12 -8.48
CA GLU A 317 5.71 4.96 -8.50
C GLU A 317 4.47 5.10 -7.59
N HIS A 318 4.38 6.16 -6.77
CA HIS A 318 3.36 6.23 -5.73
C HIS A 318 1.94 6.43 -6.31
N PRO A 319 0.97 5.57 -5.98
CA PRO A 319 -0.39 5.61 -6.52
C PRO A 319 -1.32 6.67 -5.89
N PHE A 320 -2.03 7.41 -6.74
CA PHE A 320 -3.11 8.34 -6.36
C PHE A 320 -4.41 7.93 -7.02
N LEU A 321 -5.54 8.11 -6.34
CA LEU A 321 -6.86 7.84 -6.94
C LEU A 321 -7.25 9.00 -7.87
N VAL A 322 -7.41 8.72 -9.17
CA VAL A 322 -7.46 9.73 -10.25
C VAL A 322 -8.59 9.43 -11.25
N VAL A 323 -9.18 10.47 -11.82
CA VAL A 323 -10.02 10.42 -13.03
C VAL A 323 -9.31 11.18 -14.15
N LYS A 324 -9.00 10.50 -15.26
CA LYS A 324 -8.33 11.11 -16.42
C LYS A 324 -9.23 12.12 -17.12
N LYS A 325 -8.66 13.22 -17.62
CA LYS A 325 -9.42 14.22 -18.38
C LYS A 325 -9.81 13.68 -19.76
N GLU A 326 -11.11 13.55 -20.04
CA GLU A 326 -11.62 12.98 -21.31
C GLU A 326 -11.45 13.93 -22.52
N ARG A 327 -11.67 15.24 -22.32
CA ARG A 327 -11.66 16.24 -23.41
C ARG A 327 -11.06 17.56 -22.93
N ALA A 328 -10.28 18.22 -23.79
CA ALA A 328 -9.59 19.48 -23.46
C ALA A 328 -10.54 20.62 -23.05
N GLU A 329 -11.72 20.67 -23.67
CA GLU A 329 -12.67 21.81 -23.61
C GLU A 329 -13.87 21.61 -22.68
N TYR A 330 -14.18 20.36 -22.30
CA TYR A 330 -15.42 20.01 -21.57
C TYR A 330 -15.12 19.24 -20.28
N LYS A 331 -16.09 19.25 -19.35
CA LYS A 331 -16.06 18.36 -18.18
C LYS A 331 -16.31 16.92 -18.61
N ASN A 332 -15.72 15.98 -17.89
CA ASN A 332 -15.99 14.56 -18.09
C ASN A 332 -17.47 14.26 -17.87
N THR A 333 -17.96 13.31 -18.67
CA THR A 333 -19.30 12.77 -18.51
C THR A 333 -19.33 11.57 -17.56
N THR A 334 -18.19 10.88 -17.39
CA THR A 334 -18.03 9.76 -16.45
C THR A 334 -16.98 10.07 -15.39
N TRP A 335 -17.20 9.59 -14.16
CA TRP A 335 -16.41 9.95 -12.97
C TRP A 335 -16.06 8.70 -12.16
N ASN A 336 -15.47 7.71 -12.83
CA ASN A 336 -14.99 6.47 -12.22
C ASN A 336 -13.49 6.63 -11.92
N PRO A 337 -13.10 6.76 -10.64
CA PRO A 337 -11.69 6.87 -10.29
C PRO A 337 -10.97 5.54 -10.43
N ASP A 338 -9.72 5.59 -10.89
CA ASP A 338 -8.76 4.48 -10.84
C ASP A 338 -7.45 4.98 -10.21
N TRP A 339 -6.71 4.10 -9.58
CA TRP A 339 -5.42 4.48 -9.00
C TRP A 339 -4.41 4.68 -10.13
N SER A 340 -3.67 5.78 -10.16
CA SER A 340 -2.63 6.05 -11.15
C SER A 340 -1.37 6.49 -10.42
N PRO A 341 -0.16 6.01 -10.80
CA PRO A 341 1.07 6.50 -10.21
C PRO A 341 1.28 7.97 -10.52
N VAL A 342 1.96 8.68 -9.64
CA VAL A 342 2.12 10.14 -9.73
C VAL A 342 2.76 10.58 -11.04
N ASN A 343 3.70 9.80 -11.59
CA ASN A 343 4.37 10.11 -12.86
C ASN A 343 3.44 10.10 -14.10
N ASN A 344 2.22 9.58 -13.95
CA ASN A 344 1.24 9.46 -15.02
C ASN A 344 0.12 10.48 -14.93
N ILE A 345 0.09 11.25 -13.86
CA ILE A 345 -0.89 12.30 -13.64
C ILE A 345 -0.48 13.50 -14.47
N GLN A 346 -1.42 14.06 -15.24
CA GLN A 346 -1.19 15.24 -16.05
C GLN A 346 -1.98 16.43 -15.54
N LYS A 347 -1.54 17.63 -15.93
CA LYS A 347 -2.29 18.86 -15.63
C LYS A 347 -3.70 18.77 -16.21
N GLY A 348 -4.70 18.91 -15.35
CA GLY A 348 -6.11 18.85 -15.69
C GLY A 348 -6.78 17.49 -15.44
N ASP A 349 -6.02 16.42 -15.13
CA ASP A 349 -6.58 15.20 -14.52
C ASP A 349 -7.22 15.55 -13.17
N TYR A 350 -8.14 14.73 -12.67
CA TYR A 350 -8.82 14.99 -11.40
C TYR A 350 -8.39 14.02 -10.31
N LEU A 351 -7.91 14.50 -9.17
CA LEU A 351 -7.64 13.69 -7.99
C LEU A 351 -8.93 13.45 -7.21
N ALA A 352 -9.11 12.26 -6.65
CA ALA A 352 -10.24 11.93 -5.81
C ALA A 352 -9.97 12.31 -4.35
N MET A 353 -10.83 13.16 -3.80
CA MET A 353 -10.89 13.47 -2.37
C MET A 353 -12.08 12.72 -1.75
N PRO A 354 -11.84 11.71 -0.90
CA PRO A 354 -12.89 10.99 -0.17
C PRO A 354 -13.79 11.94 0.65
N ILE A 355 -15.08 11.68 0.64
CA ILE A 355 -16.10 12.39 1.44
C ILE A 355 -16.57 11.44 2.54
N ASP A 356 -16.11 11.67 3.76
CA ASP A 356 -16.63 11.01 4.95
C ASP A 356 -18.10 11.42 5.18
N ARG A 357 -19.03 10.52 4.89
CA ARG A 357 -20.49 10.71 5.09
C ARG A 357 -21.02 9.94 6.30
N GLU A 358 -20.17 9.46 7.20
CA GLU A 358 -20.62 8.75 8.40
C GLU A 358 -21.50 9.66 9.27
N VAL A 359 -22.68 9.17 9.69
CA VAL A 359 -23.63 9.92 10.53
C VAL A 359 -23.86 9.21 11.85
N MET A 360 -23.32 9.77 12.92
CA MET A 360 -23.53 9.36 14.31
C MET A 360 -24.30 10.46 15.04
N SER A 361 -25.60 10.59 14.76
CA SER A 361 -26.41 11.66 15.35
C SER A 361 -26.89 11.33 16.76
N SER A 362 -26.80 12.30 17.66
CA SER A 362 -27.43 12.22 18.99
C SER A 362 -28.15 13.51 19.32
N ASP A 363 -29.28 13.41 20.01
CA ASP A 363 -30.03 14.56 20.50
C ASP A 363 -29.56 15.03 21.88
N VAL A 364 -28.93 14.15 22.66
CA VAL A 364 -28.34 14.48 23.95
C VAL A 364 -26.97 13.83 24.08
N ARG A 365 -25.95 14.61 24.42
CA ARG A 365 -24.60 14.11 24.68
C ARG A 365 -24.17 14.43 26.11
N VAL A 366 -23.42 13.52 26.69
CA VAL A 366 -22.93 13.60 28.06
C VAL A 366 -21.41 13.77 28.00
N PHE A 367 -20.92 14.88 28.53
CA PHE A 367 -19.50 15.26 28.51
C PHE A 367 -18.90 15.15 29.89
N ASN A 368 -17.73 14.50 30.00
CA ASN A 368 -16.95 14.46 31.23
C ASN A 368 -15.89 15.55 31.18
N VAL A 369 -16.11 16.64 31.92
CA VAL A 369 -15.28 17.84 31.85
C VAL A 369 -14.41 17.95 33.10
N ASN A 370 -13.10 18.08 32.90
CA ASN A 370 -12.12 18.15 33.98
C ASN A 370 -12.04 19.55 34.60
N PHE A 371 -12.04 19.61 35.93
CA PHE A 371 -12.04 20.81 36.78
C PHE A 371 -10.62 21.28 37.20
N GLY A 372 -9.57 20.55 36.78
CA GLY A 372 -8.18 20.76 37.23
C GLY A 372 -7.84 20.03 38.52
N LYS A 373 -6.60 20.19 39.01
CA LYS A 373 -6.09 19.54 40.24
C LYS A 373 -6.45 20.36 41.48
N SER A 374 -7.12 19.74 42.45
CA SER A 374 -7.23 20.24 43.82
C SER A 374 -6.74 19.15 44.78
N LYS A 375 -5.78 19.48 45.67
CA LYS A 375 -5.15 18.54 46.62
C LYS A 375 -4.71 17.20 46.00
N GLY A 376 -4.16 17.22 44.79
CA GLY A 376 -3.63 16.03 44.12
C GLY A 376 -4.68 15.11 43.47
N LYS A 377 -5.98 15.39 43.58
CA LYS A 377 -7.05 14.69 42.85
C LYS A 377 -7.56 15.55 41.68
N PHE A 378 -7.78 14.92 40.53
CA PHE A 378 -8.50 15.53 39.42
C PHE A 378 -9.99 15.53 39.77
N ASN A 379 -10.58 16.72 39.89
CA ASN A 379 -12.03 16.84 40.01
C ASN A 379 -12.61 16.89 38.59
N SER A 380 -13.70 16.19 38.32
CA SER A 380 -14.45 16.23 37.05
C SER A 380 -15.93 16.42 37.31
N PHE A 381 -16.67 16.92 36.32
CA PHE A 381 -18.14 16.94 36.36
C PHE A 381 -18.70 16.45 35.03
N THR A 382 -19.89 15.88 35.12
CA THR A 382 -20.64 15.42 33.96
C THR A 382 -21.62 16.52 33.52
N LEU A 383 -21.62 16.85 32.23
CA LEU A 383 -22.49 17.85 31.62
C LEU A 383 -23.32 17.18 30.51
N ALA A 384 -24.63 17.07 30.70
CA ALA A 384 -25.55 16.64 29.66
C ALA A 384 -26.04 17.87 28.87
N LEU A 385 -25.82 17.89 27.56
CA LEU A 385 -26.30 18.95 26.67
C LEU A 385 -27.18 18.35 25.57
N ARG A 386 -28.26 19.06 25.27
CA ARG A 386 -29.05 18.79 24.06
C ARG A 386 -28.27 19.28 22.83
N THR A 387 -28.04 18.40 21.87
CA THR A 387 -27.25 18.64 20.65
C THR A 387 -28.15 18.74 19.42
N ASP A 388 -29.12 19.65 19.47
CA ASP A 388 -30.03 19.97 18.37
C ASP A 388 -29.42 21.02 17.42
N LYS A 389 -30.17 21.41 16.38
CA LYS A 389 -29.75 22.37 15.34
C LYS A 389 -29.28 23.72 15.92
N ASP A 390 -30.02 24.23 16.89
CA ASP A 390 -29.71 25.49 17.57
C ASP A 390 -28.38 25.41 18.35
N PHE A 391 -28.08 24.26 18.96
CA PHE A 391 -26.80 24.05 19.64
C PHE A 391 -25.64 24.09 18.64
N PHE A 392 -25.79 23.45 17.48
CA PHE A 392 -24.78 23.50 16.43
C PHE A 392 -24.56 24.92 15.89
N ARG A 393 -25.62 25.74 15.81
CA ARG A 393 -25.48 27.18 15.50
C ARG A 393 -24.64 27.91 16.55
N LEU A 394 -24.84 27.62 17.85
CA LEU A 394 -24.01 28.16 18.93
C LEU A 394 -22.54 27.73 18.81
N LEU A 395 -22.27 26.47 18.44
CA LEU A 395 -20.91 26.00 18.18
C LEU A 395 -20.25 26.79 17.04
N GLY A 396 -21.00 27.05 15.96
CA GLY A 396 -20.55 27.90 14.86
C GLY A 396 -20.11 29.29 15.32
N TYR A 397 -20.92 29.96 16.14
CA TYR A 397 -20.57 31.24 16.75
C TYR A 397 -19.35 31.17 17.66
N TYR A 398 -19.18 30.07 18.40
CA TYR A 398 -18.00 29.90 19.26
C TYR A 398 -16.73 29.77 18.44
N LEU A 399 -16.78 29.01 17.34
CA LEU A 399 -15.62 28.78 16.48
C LEU A 399 -15.17 30.05 15.75
N SER A 400 -16.09 30.92 15.35
CA SER A 400 -15.77 32.22 14.76
C SER A 400 -15.40 33.27 15.81
N GLU A 401 -16.32 33.60 16.72
CA GLU A 401 -16.23 34.79 17.60
C GLU A 401 -16.04 34.47 19.10
N GLY A 402 -16.10 33.19 19.47
CA GLY A 402 -15.99 32.74 20.85
C GLY A 402 -14.55 32.65 21.36
N THR A 403 -14.38 32.97 22.64
CA THR A 403 -13.15 32.74 23.42
C THR A 403 -13.48 32.36 24.85
N THR A 404 -12.59 31.60 25.51
CA THR A 404 -12.71 31.29 26.94
C THR A 404 -11.65 32.07 27.74
N ILE A 405 -12.05 32.61 28.88
CA ILE A 405 -11.17 33.43 29.74
C ILE A 405 -11.04 32.75 31.10
N GLY A 406 -9.80 32.42 31.49
CA GLY A 406 -9.47 31.81 32.78
C GLY A 406 -10.14 30.45 33.05
N GLY A 407 -10.77 29.84 32.06
CA GLY A 407 -11.60 28.63 32.24
C GLY A 407 -12.87 28.87 33.07
N HIS A 408 -13.31 30.12 33.22
CA HIS A 408 -14.49 30.50 34.01
C HIS A 408 -15.51 31.32 33.23
N TYR A 409 -15.10 31.92 32.12
CA TYR A 409 -15.94 32.77 31.29
C TYR A 409 -15.88 32.32 29.83
N VAL A 410 -17.02 32.38 29.14
CA VAL A 410 -17.10 32.28 27.67
C VAL A 410 -17.52 33.64 27.17
N SER A 411 -16.76 34.24 26.26
CA SER A 411 -17.09 35.55 25.67
C SER A 411 -17.21 35.43 24.15
N PHE A 412 -18.21 36.07 23.59
CA PHE A 412 -18.40 36.25 22.15
C PHE A 412 -18.28 37.74 21.83
N THR A 413 -17.65 38.09 20.71
CA THR A 413 -17.51 39.50 20.30
C THR A 413 -18.12 39.69 18.93
N PHE A 414 -18.93 40.73 18.76
CA PHE A 414 -19.56 41.05 17.47
C PHE A 414 -19.42 42.54 17.17
N ASN A 415 -19.64 42.93 15.92
CA ASN A 415 -19.77 44.34 15.58
C ASN A 415 -21.09 44.89 16.12
N VAL A 416 -21.13 46.18 16.49
CA VAL A 416 -22.36 46.85 16.99
C VAL A 416 -23.51 46.81 15.97
N LYS A 417 -23.20 46.64 14.67
CA LYS A 417 -24.20 46.50 13.60
C LYS A 417 -24.86 45.11 13.55
N GLU A 418 -24.27 44.10 14.18
CA GLU A 418 -24.69 42.69 14.12
C GLU A 418 -25.63 42.32 15.29
N LYS A 419 -26.61 43.18 15.57
CA LYS A 419 -27.49 43.03 16.74
C LYS A 419 -28.29 41.72 16.73
N GLU A 420 -28.71 41.26 15.56
CA GLU A 420 -29.46 40.01 15.41
C GLU A 420 -28.66 38.81 15.93
N TYR A 421 -27.37 38.73 15.59
CA TYR A 421 -26.52 37.62 15.99
C TYR A 421 -26.19 37.65 17.48
N LEU A 422 -26.05 38.85 18.04
CA LEU A 422 -25.84 39.02 19.47
C LEU A 422 -27.06 38.55 20.27
N GLU A 423 -28.28 38.89 19.86
CA GLU A 423 -29.50 38.43 20.51
C GLU A 423 -29.71 36.91 20.34
N ASP A 424 -29.37 36.34 19.19
CA ASP A 424 -29.42 34.89 18.96
C ASP A 424 -28.44 34.15 19.89
N VAL A 425 -27.18 34.60 20.00
CA VAL A 425 -26.22 34.01 20.95
C VAL A 425 -26.70 34.15 22.39
N LYS A 426 -27.27 35.30 22.77
CA LYS A 426 -27.84 35.50 24.11
C LYS A 426 -28.94 34.49 24.42
N PHE A 427 -29.87 34.30 23.49
CA PHE A 427 -30.93 33.32 23.59
C PHE A 427 -30.38 31.89 23.71
N LEU A 428 -29.42 31.52 22.84
CA LEU A 428 -28.81 30.19 22.84
C LEU A 428 -28.04 29.90 24.14
N LEU A 429 -27.28 30.86 24.66
CA LEU A 429 -26.56 30.70 25.94
C LEU A 429 -27.53 30.49 27.12
N LEU A 430 -28.64 31.24 27.15
CA LEU A 430 -29.69 31.06 28.14
C LEU A 430 -30.35 29.68 28.00
N LYS A 431 -30.65 29.24 26.77
CA LYS A 431 -31.30 27.96 26.46
C LYS A 431 -30.48 26.75 26.94
N TYR A 432 -29.16 26.74 26.72
CA TYR A 432 -28.32 25.55 27.01
C TYR A 432 -27.59 25.59 28.34
N PHE A 433 -27.33 26.78 28.90
CA PHE A 433 -26.57 26.92 30.14
C PHE A 433 -27.37 27.56 31.28
N GLU A 434 -28.66 27.83 31.07
CA GLU A 434 -29.62 28.33 32.07
C GLU A 434 -29.13 29.59 32.80
N LYS A 435 -28.31 30.39 32.12
CA LYS A 435 -27.69 31.57 32.70
C LYS A 435 -27.57 32.67 31.66
N GLU A 436 -28.06 33.85 32.03
CA GLU A 436 -27.96 35.02 31.17
C GLU A 436 -26.50 35.51 31.07
N PRO A 437 -26.00 35.77 29.85
CA PRO A 437 -24.70 36.39 29.67
C PRO A 437 -24.75 37.90 29.91
N ILE A 438 -23.63 38.45 30.36
CA ILE A 438 -23.45 39.88 30.64
C ILE A 438 -22.98 40.58 29.36
N GLN A 439 -23.70 41.60 28.93
CA GLN A 439 -23.29 42.44 27.80
C GLN A 439 -22.27 43.49 28.24
N GLY A 440 -21.11 43.50 27.59
CA GLY A 440 -20.05 44.48 27.82
C GLY A 440 -20.35 45.86 27.22
N LYS A 441 -19.54 46.85 27.59
CA LYS A 441 -19.57 48.18 26.98
C LYS A 441 -19.05 48.12 25.54
N ILE A 442 -19.59 48.97 24.66
CA ILE A 442 -19.08 49.13 23.30
C ILE A 442 -17.65 49.65 23.34
N ARG A 443 -16.73 48.96 22.66
CA ARG A 443 -15.33 49.38 22.49
C ARG A 443 -14.91 49.16 21.05
N ASN A 444 -14.40 50.18 20.37
CA ASN A 444 -13.93 50.11 18.98
C ASN A 444 -14.93 49.46 18.02
N ASN A 445 -16.21 49.83 18.10
CA ASN A 445 -17.34 49.25 17.35
C ASN A 445 -17.58 47.75 17.57
N GLY A 446 -16.94 47.15 18.57
CA GLY A 446 -17.20 45.80 19.06
C GLY A 446 -18.04 45.82 20.33
N ILE A 447 -18.89 44.82 20.46
CA ILE A 447 -19.70 44.54 21.64
C ILE A 447 -19.47 43.09 22.05
N SER A 448 -19.22 42.86 23.35
CA SER A 448 -18.96 41.53 23.88
C SER A 448 -20.12 41.01 24.71
N LEU A 449 -20.34 39.71 24.65
CA LEU A 449 -21.34 38.99 25.41
C LEU A 449 -20.63 37.90 26.21
N THR A 450 -20.57 38.05 27.53
CA THR A 450 -19.79 37.18 28.42
C THR A 450 -20.68 36.35 29.34
N LEU A 451 -20.63 35.03 29.19
CA LEU A 451 -21.25 34.08 30.10
C LEU A 451 -20.28 33.72 31.24
N CYS A 452 -20.64 34.05 32.48
CA CYS A 452 -19.89 33.66 33.67
C CYS A 452 -20.22 32.23 34.10
N SER A 453 -19.79 31.22 33.35
CA SER A 453 -20.03 29.81 33.65
C SER A 453 -18.77 28.98 33.51
N THR A 454 -18.27 28.44 34.63
CA THR A 454 -17.15 27.50 34.63
C THR A 454 -17.51 26.23 33.86
N LYS A 455 -18.77 25.78 33.93
CA LYS A 455 -19.23 24.60 33.17
C LYS A 455 -19.11 24.82 31.67
N ALA A 456 -19.65 25.93 31.16
CA ALA A 456 -19.58 26.28 29.74
C ALA A 456 -18.14 26.53 29.28
N ALA A 457 -17.37 27.32 30.04
CA ALA A 457 -16.00 27.66 29.68
C ALA A 457 -15.08 26.44 29.61
N ARG A 458 -15.24 25.48 30.52
CA ARG A 458 -14.45 24.25 30.51
C ARG A 458 -14.89 23.29 29.40
N PHE A 459 -16.19 23.18 29.13
CA PHE A 459 -16.72 22.42 27.99
C PHE A 459 -16.17 22.94 26.65
N PHE A 460 -16.31 24.22 26.37
CA PHE A 460 -15.83 24.79 25.11
C PHE A 460 -14.32 24.66 24.96
N ASN A 461 -13.56 24.84 26.05
CA ASN A 461 -12.11 24.66 26.02
C ASN A 461 -11.69 23.20 25.83
N SER A 462 -12.38 22.23 26.46
CA SER A 462 -12.03 20.80 26.31
C SER A 462 -12.37 20.24 24.94
N GLU A 463 -13.51 20.63 24.38
CA GLU A 463 -13.99 20.05 23.12
C GLU A 463 -13.43 20.76 21.87
N PHE A 464 -13.23 22.09 21.93
CA PHE A 464 -12.94 22.92 20.76
C PHE A 464 -11.63 23.71 20.87
N ASN A 465 -10.88 23.57 21.96
CA ASN A 465 -9.73 24.41 22.34
C ASN A 465 -10.09 25.91 22.52
N HIS A 466 -9.16 26.70 23.04
CA HIS A 466 -9.38 28.11 23.36
C HIS A 466 -8.58 29.11 22.50
N HIS A 467 -7.37 28.76 22.03
CA HIS A 467 -6.62 29.66 21.15
C HIS A 467 -7.15 29.59 19.73
N ALA A 468 -7.25 30.73 19.06
CA ALA A 468 -7.75 30.81 17.68
C ALA A 468 -6.98 29.90 16.70
N HIS A 469 -5.67 29.73 16.87
CA HIS A 469 -4.83 28.87 16.02
C HIS A 469 -4.93 27.38 16.37
N THR A 470 -5.49 27.02 17.53
CA THR A 470 -5.70 25.63 17.97
C THR A 470 -7.14 25.15 17.85
N LYS A 471 -8.08 26.03 17.47
CA LYS A 471 -9.50 25.65 17.35
C LYS A 471 -9.64 24.48 16.37
N GLN A 472 -10.50 23.53 16.70
CA GLN A 472 -10.79 22.35 15.90
C GLN A 472 -12.20 21.82 16.19
N LEU A 473 -12.72 20.98 15.31
CA LEU A 473 -13.95 20.22 15.49
C LEU A 473 -13.60 18.82 16.04
N PRO A 474 -14.27 18.36 17.12
CA PRO A 474 -14.17 16.97 17.54
C PRO A 474 -14.94 16.05 16.58
N LEU A 475 -14.57 14.76 16.53
CA LEU A 475 -15.14 13.78 15.60
C LEU A 475 -16.67 13.69 15.69
N TRP A 476 -17.23 13.78 16.91
CA TRP A 476 -18.68 13.73 17.11
C TRP A 476 -19.44 14.90 16.44
N VAL A 477 -18.78 16.03 16.16
CA VAL A 477 -19.35 17.16 15.38
C VAL A 477 -19.20 16.91 13.88
N ILE A 478 -18.07 16.31 13.46
CA ILE A 478 -17.79 15.95 12.07
C ILE A 478 -18.73 14.84 11.57
N HIS A 479 -19.15 13.92 12.45
CA HIS A 479 -20.08 12.83 12.13
C HIS A 479 -21.54 13.16 12.44
N GLU A 480 -21.89 14.41 12.76
CA GLU A 480 -23.29 14.75 13.00
C GLU A 480 -24.08 14.84 11.66
N SER A 481 -25.41 14.86 11.75
CA SER A 481 -26.31 14.97 10.60
C SER A 481 -26.04 16.24 9.76
N PRO A 482 -26.18 16.18 8.43
CA PRO A 482 -25.99 17.33 7.55
C PRO A 482 -26.83 18.56 7.94
N GLU A 483 -28.03 18.38 8.50
CA GLU A 483 -28.88 19.49 8.91
C GLU A 483 -28.33 20.24 10.13
N LYS A 484 -27.72 19.52 11.09
CA LYS A 484 -27.06 20.12 12.25
C LYS A 484 -25.75 20.79 11.82
N GLN A 485 -25.00 20.14 10.92
CA GLN A 485 -23.77 20.70 10.34
C GLN A 485 -24.01 21.98 9.53
N ALA A 486 -25.13 22.06 8.79
CA ALA A 486 -25.54 23.28 8.08
C ALA A 486 -25.72 24.47 9.04
N GLU A 487 -26.31 24.25 10.22
CA GLU A 487 -26.46 25.29 11.23
C GLU A 487 -25.14 25.69 11.88
N LEU A 488 -24.18 24.76 12.04
CA LEU A 488 -22.81 25.08 12.44
C LEU A 488 -22.12 26.01 11.42
N ILE A 489 -22.20 25.67 10.13
CA ILE A 489 -21.65 26.50 9.05
C ILE A 489 -22.32 27.89 9.04
N LYS A 490 -23.64 27.94 9.23
CA LYS A 490 -24.39 29.19 9.32
C LYS A 490 -23.97 30.05 10.52
N GLY A 491 -23.78 29.45 11.70
CA GLY A 491 -23.27 30.16 12.89
C GLY A 491 -21.85 30.71 12.66
N PHE A 492 -20.97 29.90 12.06
CA PHE A 492 -19.62 30.33 11.71
C PHE A 492 -19.65 31.51 10.71
N TRP A 493 -20.44 31.37 9.65
CA TRP A 493 -20.63 32.38 8.61
C TRP A 493 -21.17 33.70 9.16
N ARG A 494 -22.12 33.66 10.09
CA ARG A 494 -22.67 34.88 10.72
C ARG A 494 -21.65 35.60 11.59
N GLY A 495 -20.64 34.90 12.13
CA GLY A 495 -19.54 35.52 12.86
C GLY A 495 -18.48 36.13 11.94
N ASP A 496 -17.84 35.30 11.11
CA ASP A 496 -16.63 35.71 10.35
C ASP A 496 -16.79 35.64 8.82
N GLY A 497 -18.03 35.46 8.33
CA GLY A 497 -18.32 35.37 6.90
C GLY A 497 -18.29 36.70 6.17
N SER A 498 -17.68 36.74 4.99
CA SER A 498 -17.71 37.91 4.10
C SER A 498 -18.00 37.53 2.64
N TYR A 499 -18.92 38.25 2.01
CA TYR A 499 -19.23 38.08 0.59
C TYR A 499 -18.44 39.09 -0.25
N MET A 500 -17.71 38.59 -1.25
CA MET A 500 -16.91 39.41 -2.16
C MET A 500 -17.57 39.47 -3.53
N TYR A 501 -17.81 40.69 -4.02
CA TYR A 501 -18.23 41.00 -5.37
C TYR A 501 -17.20 41.94 -6.01
N GLN A 502 -16.58 41.51 -7.10
CA GLN A 502 -15.61 42.34 -7.83
C GLN A 502 -15.80 42.19 -9.34
N GLN A 503 -15.93 43.32 -10.04
CA GLN A 503 -16.05 43.37 -11.48
C GLN A 503 -14.67 43.56 -12.12
N TYR A 504 -14.30 42.64 -13.02
CA TYR A 504 -13.08 42.70 -13.82
C TYR A 504 -13.43 42.88 -15.30
N SER A 505 -12.45 43.24 -16.12
CA SER A 505 -12.61 43.37 -17.58
C SER A 505 -13.06 42.07 -18.26
N TRP A 506 -12.72 40.90 -17.68
CA TRP A 506 -13.08 39.57 -18.18
C TRP A 506 -14.30 38.93 -17.49
N GLY A 507 -14.98 39.65 -16.58
CA GLY A 507 -16.19 39.15 -15.92
C GLY A 507 -16.34 39.52 -14.45
N ILE A 508 -17.38 38.99 -13.80
CA ILE A 508 -17.70 39.26 -12.39
C ILE A 508 -17.23 38.10 -11.52
N LYS A 509 -16.43 38.39 -10.49
CA LYS A 509 -15.99 37.41 -9.50
C LYS A 509 -16.87 37.53 -8.25
N ARG A 510 -17.52 36.43 -7.88
CA ARG A 510 -18.37 36.31 -6.69
C ARG A 510 -17.86 35.17 -5.81
N MET A 511 -17.68 35.41 -4.51
CA MET A 511 -17.30 34.35 -3.57
C MET A 511 -17.74 34.66 -2.15
N PHE A 512 -18.15 33.62 -1.42
CA PHE A 512 -18.25 33.64 0.03
C PHE A 512 -16.89 33.28 0.63
N ARG A 513 -16.49 33.92 1.73
CA ARG A 513 -15.21 33.69 2.42
C ARG A 513 -15.42 33.60 3.92
N MET A 514 -14.82 32.60 4.54
CA MET A 514 -14.73 32.42 5.99
C MET A 514 -13.25 32.35 6.35
N ASN A 515 -12.79 33.08 7.36
CA ASN A 515 -11.38 33.10 7.73
C ASN A 515 -11.14 32.36 9.05
N THR A 516 -9.93 31.84 9.19
CA THR A 516 -9.43 31.29 10.44
C THR A 516 -7.91 31.31 10.41
N VAL A 517 -7.30 31.30 11.59
CA VAL A 517 -5.84 31.13 11.75
C VAL A 517 -5.47 29.69 12.15
N SER A 518 -6.47 28.81 12.30
CA SER A 518 -6.29 27.37 12.48
C SER A 518 -6.35 26.65 11.13
N SER A 519 -5.24 26.04 10.72
CA SER A 519 -5.18 25.22 9.50
C SER A 519 -6.09 24.00 9.59
N THR A 520 -6.13 23.34 10.76
CA THR A 520 -7.00 22.19 11.04
C THR A 520 -8.47 22.56 10.87
N LEU A 521 -8.90 23.67 11.48
CA LEU A 521 -10.29 24.12 11.37
C LEU A 521 -10.65 24.50 9.92
N ALA A 522 -9.73 25.12 9.18
CA ALA A 522 -9.98 25.47 7.77
C ALA A 522 -10.29 24.22 6.92
N ARG A 523 -9.54 23.12 7.14
CA ARG A 523 -9.77 21.84 6.45
C ARG A 523 -11.04 21.14 6.93
N GLN A 524 -11.29 21.11 8.24
CA GLN A 524 -12.52 20.55 8.79
C GLN A 524 -13.77 21.30 8.30
N LEU A 525 -13.71 22.63 8.17
CA LEU A 525 -14.79 23.41 7.56
C LEU A 525 -15.01 23.04 6.10
N ARG A 526 -13.94 22.85 5.32
CA ARG A 526 -14.05 22.33 3.95
C ARG A 526 -14.70 20.94 3.94
N ASP A 527 -14.30 20.05 4.83
CA ASP A 527 -14.79 18.68 4.88
C ASP A 527 -16.29 18.62 5.27
N VAL A 528 -16.71 19.46 6.23
CA VAL A 528 -18.14 19.65 6.55
C VAL A 528 -18.89 20.21 5.35
N LEU A 529 -18.32 21.18 4.63
CA LEU A 529 -18.96 21.71 3.41
C LEU A 529 -19.08 20.64 2.32
N LEU A 530 -18.10 19.74 2.17
CA LEU A 530 -18.18 18.61 1.24
C LEU A 530 -19.33 17.65 1.60
N ARG A 531 -19.59 17.42 2.90
CA ARG A 531 -20.76 16.64 3.37
C ARG A 531 -22.09 17.31 3.03
N LEU A 532 -22.10 18.64 2.93
CA LEU A 532 -23.23 19.44 2.43
C LEU A 532 -23.24 19.57 0.90
N ASP A 533 -22.40 18.80 0.20
CA ASP A 533 -22.09 18.85 -1.23
C ASP A 533 -21.74 20.26 -1.74
N VAL A 534 -21.07 21.05 -0.92
CA VAL A 534 -20.54 22.36 -1.25
C VAL A 534 -19.02 22.23 -1.32
N PHE A 535 -18.44 22.35 -2.51
CA PHE A 535 -16.99 22.41 -2.61
C PHE A 535 -16.47 23.78 -2.14
N ALA A 536 -15.51 23.77 -1.23
CA ALA A 536 -14.82 24.98 -0.78
C ALA A 536 -13.32 24.86 -1.05
N GLY A 537 -12.72 25.96 -1.50
CA GLY A 537 -11.27 26.07 -1.60
C GLY A 537 -10.66 26.67 -0.34
N ILE A 538 -9.40 26.38 -0.07
CA ILE A 538 -8.62 26.99 1.01
C ILE A 538 -7.52 27.84 0.39
N ASN A 539 -7.42 29.10 0.81
CA ASN A 539 -6.32 29.97 0.45
C ASN A 539 -5.57 30.43 1.70
N SER A 540 -4.25 30.29 1.71
CA SER A 540 -3.43 30.64 2.87
C SER A 540 -2.55 31.86 2.57
N GLN A 541 -2.66 32.92 3.36
CA GLN A 541 -1.85 34.14 3.23
C GLN A 541 -0.91 34.30 4.42
N GLU A 542 0.39 34.39 4.13
CA GLU A 542 1.40 34.78 5.11
C GLU A 542 1.50 36.30 5.19
N ARG A 543 1.62 36.84 6.41
CA ARG A 543 1.88 38.25 6.66
C ARG A 543 3.00 38.34 7.70
N ALA A 544 3.96 39.23 7.48
CA ALA A 544 5.07 39.41 8.41
C ALA A 544 4.56 39.64 9.84
N ASN A 545 5.12 38.90 10.81
CA ASN A 545 4.78 38.96 12.24
C ASN A 545 3.32 38.64 12.60
N LYS A 546 2.60 37.87 11.78
CA LYS A 546 1.23 37.38 12.08
C LYS A 546 1.09 35.90 11.74
N HIS A 547 0.16 35.22 12.42
CA HIS A 547 -0.24 33.86 12.05
C HIS A 547 -0.74 33.80 10.60
N VAL A 548 -0.50 32.67 9.94
CA VAL A 548 -1.02 32.40 8.59
C VAL A 548 -2.54 32.48 8.62
N MET A 549 -3.11 33.28 7.74
CA MET A 549 -4.56 33.40 7.61
C MET A 549 -5.05 32.42 6.54
N HIS A 550 -5.91 31.50 6.93
CA HIS A 550 -6.57 30.53 6.06
C HIS A 550 -7.97 31.03 5.74
N THR A 551 -8.26 31.25 4.46
CA THR A 551 -9.57 31.64 3.95
C THR A 551 -10.21 30.44 3.26
N VAL A 552 -11.28 29.92 3.84
CA VAL A 552 -12.17 28.95 3.20
C VAL A 552 -13.13 29.73 2.30
N TYR A 553 -13.09 29.50 1.00
CA TYR A 553 -13.88 30.24 0.02
C TYR A 553 -14.78 29.33 -0.82
N VAL A 554 -16.00 29.79 -1.07
CA VAL A 554 -16.96 29.12 -1.94
C VAL A 554 -17.28 30.03 -3.12
N GLY A 555 -17.15 29.49 -4.34
CA GLY A 555 -17.34 30.23 -5.58
C GLY A 555 -17.87 29.34 -6.71
N GLY A 556 -18.09 29.94 -7.88
CA GLY A 556 -18.55 29.22 -9.07
C GLY A 556 -19.95 28.61 -8.90
N SER A 557 -20.12 27.35 -9.33
CA SER A 557 -21.41 26.65 -9.31
C SER A 557 -21.96 26.37 -7.90
N PHE A 558 -21.11 26.43 -6.86
CA PHE A 558 -21.51 26.10 -5.49
C PHE A 558 -22.08 27.30 -4.72
N LEU A 559 -22.05 28.51 -5.30
CA LEU A 559 -22.53 29.74 -4.67
C LEU A 559 -23.98 29.64 -4.19
N GLN A 560 -24.89 29.15 -5.04
CA GLN A 560 -26.30 29.07 -4.70
C GLN A 560 -26.55 28.03 -3.60
N LYS A 561 -25.86 26.89 -3.66
CA LYS A 561 -26.00 25.83 -2.66
C LYS A 561 -25.52 26.31 -1.29
N PHE A 562 -24.39 27.00 -1.23
CA PHE A 562 -23.91 27.62 0.00
C PHE A 562 -24.82 28.74 0.51
N ALA A 563 -25.30 29.62 -0.38
CA ALA A 563 -26.24 30.68 -0.03
C ALA A 563 -27.50 30.14 0.67
N ASN A 564 -28.01 28.99 0.20
CA ASN A 564 -29.13 28.30 0.83
C ASN A 564 -28.76 27.75 2.22
N VAL A 565 -27.57 27.14 2.39
CA VAL A 565 -27.08 26.64 3.69
C VAL A 565 -27.03 27.75 4.73
N VAL A 566 -26.46 28.91 4.38
CA VAL A 566 -26.30 30.02 5.34
C VAL A 566 -27.51 30.96 5.41
N ASN A 567 -28.57 30.70 4.63
CA ASN A 567 -29.71 31.60 4.44
C ASN A 567 -29.31 33.05 4.10
N ALA A 568 -28.23 33.20 3.33
CA ALA A 568 -27.80 34.51 2.85
C ALA A 568 -28.32 34.70 1.42
N GLN A 569 -29.23 35.66 1.22
CA GLN A 569 -29.50 36.15 -0.12
C GLN A 569 -28.21 36.83 -0.63
N PRO A 570 -27.71 36.54 -1.85
CA PRO A 570 -26.66 37.36 -2.44
C PRO A 570 -27.24 38.77 -2.55
N VAL A 571 -26.84 39.67 -1.65
CA VAL A 571 -27.48 40.96 -1.43
C VAL A 571 -27.61 41.70 -2.77
N ASN A 572 -28.86 42.03 -3.10
CA ASN A 572 -29.23 42.88 -4.21
C ASN A 572 -29.76 44.17 -3.57
N GLU A 573 -28.95 45.22 -3.50
CA GLU A 573 -29.48 46.58 -3.31
C GLU A 573 -29.58 47.37 -4.62
N PHE A 574 -29.14 46.81 -5.75
CA PHE A 574 -29.34 47.43 -7.07
C PHE A 574 -29.37 46.40 -8.20
N ALA A 575 -30.46 45.65 -8.37
CA ALA A 575 -30.86 45.14 -9.69
C ALA A 575 -32.14 44.28 -9.65
N VAL A 576 -33.31 44.94 -9.63
CA VAL A 576 -34.53 44.35 -10.21
C VAL A 576 -34.40 44.33 -11.76
N GLU A 577 -33.59 45.22 -12.34
CA GLU A 577 -33.38 45.31 -13.80
C GLU A 577 -32.42 44.26 -14.39
N ARG A 578 -31.63 43.53 -13.58
CA ARG A 578 -30.80 42.40 -14.07
C ARG A 578 -31.45 41.02 -13.92
N GLN A 579 -32.68 40.91 -13.43
CA GLN A 579 -33.37 39.63 -13.40
C GLN A 579 -33.59 39.09 -14.83
N ILE A 580 -33.72 40.00 -15.81
CA ILE A 580 -33.75 39.69 -17.25
C ILE A 580 -32.33 39.43 -17.82
N ALA A 581 -31.27 40.00 -17.23
CA ALA A 581 -29.89 39.77 -17.63
C ALA A 581 -29.32 38.44 -17.08
N LEU A 582 -29.80 37.95 -15.93
CA LEU A 582 -29.46 36.62 -15.40
C LEU A 582 -30.09 35.48 -16.22
N GLN A 583 -31.22 35.73 -16.89
CA GLN A 583 -31.78 34.80 -17.88
C GLN A 583 -31.03 34.84 -19.23
N LYS A 584 -30.30 35.93 -19.54
CA LYS A 584 -29.58 36.13 -20.82
C LYS A 584 -28.06 35.98 -20.74
N LEU A 585 -27.47 35.90 -19.54
CA LEU A 585 -26.06 35.56 -19.38
C LEU A 585 -25.92 34.06 -19.60
N SER A 586 -25.35 33.72 -20.75
CA SER A 586 -25.12 32.36 -21.20
C SER A 586 -24.66 31.45 -20.06
N GLN A 587 -25.16 30.21 -20.10
CA GLN A 587 -24.67 29.07 -19.30
C GLN A 587 -23.14 29.00 -19.20
N ALA A 588 -22.39 29.63 -20.13
CA ALA A 588 -20.94 29.73 -20.15
C ALA A 588 -20.29 30.39 -18.92
N SER A 589 -20.94 31.34 -18.24
CA SER A 589 -20.36 31.96 -17.02
C SER A 589 -20.58 31.15 -15.74
N LEU A 590 -21.56 30.25 -15.74
CA LEU A 590 -21.82 29.25 -14.70
C LEU A 590 -21.05 27.93 -14.95
N ALA A 591 -20.39 27.79 -16.10
CA ALA A 591 -19.88 26.51 -16.62
C ALA A 591 -18.47 26.08 -16.16
N LYS A 592 -17.73 26.86 -15.36
CA LYS A 592 -16.40 26.43 -14.85
C LYS A 592 -16.43 26.15 -13.36
N SER A 593 -17.14 25.10 -12.99
CA SER A 593 -17.06 24.53 -11.65
C SER A 593 -15.71 23.81 -11.47
N TYR A 594 -14.91 24.25 -10.49
CA TYR A 594 -13.54 23.79 -10.26
C TYR A 594 -13.43 22.40 -9.62
N ALA A 595 -14.55 21.77 -9.27
CA ALA A 595 -14.60 20.41 -8.74
C ALA A 595 -15.87 19.72 -9.22
N HIS A 596 -15.92 18.39 -9.08
CA HIS A 596 -17.15 17.61 -9.28
C HIS A 596 -17.40 16.77 -8.05
N ILE A 597 -18.58 16.87 -7.45
CA ILE A 597 -18.95 16.12 -6.25
C ILE A 597 -19.86 14.97 -6.66
N THR A 598 -19.49 13.78 -6.23
CA THR A 598 -20.30 12.56 -6.32
C THR A 598 -20.71 12.13 -4.92
N GLU A 599 -21.36 10.97 -4.82
CA GLU A 599 -21.70 10.39 -3.52
C GLU A 599 -20.45 10.10 -2.69
N LYS A 600 -19.44 9.43 -3.27
CA LYS A 600 -18.23 9.00 -2.53
C LYS A 600 -17.08 10.03 -2.55
N TYR A 601 -16.93 10.81 -3.63
CA TYR A 601 -15.72 11.60 -3.86
C TYR A 601 -16.01 13.02 -4.34
N ALA A 602 -15.13 13.95 -4.00
CA ALA A 602 -14.97 15.22 -4.68
C ALA A 602 -13.73 15.17 -5.58
N PHE A 603 -13.94 15.35 -6.88
CA PHE A 603 -12.89 15.33 -7.89
C PHE A 603 -12.32 16.72 -8.12
N VAL A 604 -11.02 16.88 -7.88
CA VAL A 604 -10.31 18.16 -7.95
C VAL A 604 -9.24 18.14 -9.05
N PRO A 605 -9.23 19.10 -9.99
CA PRO A 605 -8.28 19.08 -11.09
C PRO A 605 -6.85 19.37 -10.61
N VAL A 606 -5.89 18.72 -11.23
CA VAL A 606 -4.45 18.93 -11.05
C VAL A 606 -4.07 20.25 -11.70
N LYS A 607 -3.41 21.13 -10.95
CA LYS A 607 -3.02 22.47 -11.36
C LYS A 607 -1.61 22.48 -11.95
N THR A 608 -0.67 21.84 -11.27
CA THR A 608 0.72 21.65 -11.74
C THR A 608 1.23 20.30 -11.30
N ILE A 609 2.10 19.72 -12.13
CA ILE A 609 2.93 18.58 -11.78
C ILE A 609 4.36 18.89 -12.24
N SER A 610 5.34 18.63 -11.39
CA SER A 610 6.77 18.79 -11.67
C SER A 610 7.54 17.70 -10.95
N PHE A 611 8.80 17.45 -11.34
CA PHE A 611 9.67 16.54 -10.62
C PHE A 611 11.06 17.15 -10.41
N GLU A 612 11.72 16.70 -9.35
CA GLU A 612 13.14 16.96 -9.07
C GLU A 612 13.85 15.62 -8.84
N GLU A 613 15.14 15.54 -9.19
CA GLU A 613 15.94 14.35 -8.86
C GLU A 613 16.53 14.50 -7.46
N VAL A 614 16.34 13.48 -6.63
CA VAL A 614 16.81 13.45 -5.24
C VAL A 614 17.71 12.24 -5.03
N VAL A 615 18.64 12.36 -4.08
CA VAL A 615 19.57 11.29 -3.69
C VAL A 615 19.49 11.14 -2.18
N ASP A 616 19.32 9.90 -1.72
CA ASP A 616 19.31 9.53 -0.30
C ASP A 616 18.27 10.30 0.55
N LEU A 617 17.12 10.63 -0.05
CA LEU A 617 16.05 11.34 0.64
C LEU A 617 15.19 10.35 1.44
N PRO A 618 14.97 10.54 2.75
CA PRO A 618 14.12 9.65 3.52
C PRO A 618 12.67 9.77 3.07
N VAL A 619 12.09 8.62 2.72
CA VAL A 619 10.71 8.45 2.30
C VAL A 619 9.96 7.49 3.24
N TYR A 620 8.67 7.73 3.45
CA TYR A 620 7.76 7.18 4.42
C TYR A 620 6.58 6.52 3.69
N ASN A 621 5.99 5.49 4.27
CA ASN A 621 4.72 4.90 3.83
C ASN A 621 4.12 4.17 5.03
N PHE A 622 2.86 3.78 4.99
CA PHE A 622 2.27 2.98 6.05
C PHE A 622 1.11 2.15 5.53
N SER A 623 0.85 1.03 6.19
CA SER A 623 -0.20 0.11 5.80
C SER A 623 -1.43 0.27 6.68
N VAL A 624 -2.59 0.17 6.05
CA VAL A 624 -3.90 0.46 6.64
C VAL A 624 -4.79 -0.73 6.47
N ASP A 625 -5.42 -1.16 7.57
CA ASP A 625 -6.19 -2.40 7.60
C ASP A 625 -7.35 -2.42 6.61
N GLU A 626 -7.61 -3.58 6.02
CA GLU A 626 -8.54 -3.88 4.92
C GLU A 626 -8.33 -3.11 3.60
N ASP A 627 -8.32 -1.78 3.66
CA ASP A 627 -8.47 -0.91 2.49
C ASP A 627 -7.14 -0.55 1.83
N GLU A 628 -6.02 -0.83 2.49
CA GLU A 628 -4.68 -0.73 1.91
C GLU A 628 -4.43 0.65 1.23
N SER A 629 -4.97 1.70 1.84
CA SER A 629 -4.99 3.06 1.30
C SER A 629 -5.26 4.08 2.40
N TYR A 630 -4.93 5.33 2.14
CA TYR A 630 -5.15 6.43 3.07
C TYR A 630 -5.30 7.77 2.34
N VAL A 631 -5.76 8.79 3.07
CA VAL A 631 -5.83 10.16 2.56
C VAL A 631 -4.58 10.92 2.94
N ALA A 632 -3.75 11.23 1.93
CA ALA A 632 -2.56 12.05 2.04
C ALA A 632 -2.74 13.35 1.26
N GLY A 633 -2.42 14.49 1.88
CA GLY A 633 -2.59 15.80 1.27
C GLY A 633 -4.03 16.10 0.85
N GLY A 634 -5.03 15.46 1.46
CA GLY A 634 -6.45 15.62 1.13
C GLY A 634 -6.96 14.78 -0.05
N VAL A 635 -6.16 13.87 -0.60
CA VAL A 635 -6.56 12.97 -1.70
C VAL A 635 -6.23 11.53 -1.35
N ALA A 636 -6.94 10.56 -1.93
CA ALA A 636 -6.70 9.14 -1.67
C ALA A 636 -5.43 8.63 -2.37
N VAL A 637 -4.63 7.84 -1.64
CA VAL A 637 -3.37 7.18 -2.06
C VAL A 637 -3.35 5.71 -1.58
N HIS A 638 -2.66 4.79 -2.25
CA HIS A 638 -2.70 3.33 -1.98
C HIS A 638 -1.35 2.78 -1.48
N ASN A 639 -1.32 1.61 -0.85
CA ASN A 639 -0.10 0.85 -0.52
C ASN A 639 0.10 -0.38 -1.47
N CYS A 640 0.76 -1.50 -1.13
CA CYS A 640 1.07 -2.57 -2.09
C CYS A 640 0.60 -3.98 -1.63
N THR A 641 0.22 -4.87 -2.59
CA THR A 641 0.01 -6.38 -2.61
C THR A 641 -1.43 -7.01 -2.67
N ALA A 642 -1.57 -8.26 -3.21
CA ALA A 642 -2.64 -8.83 -4.12
C ALA A 642 -3.69 -9.92 -3.59
N PRO A 643 -4.75 -10.37 -4.37
CA PRO A 643 -5.94 -11.19 -3.92
C PRO A 643 -6.03 -12.73 -4.25
N LYS A 644 -7.14 -13.45 -3.87
CA LYS A 644 -7.37 -14.95 -3.81
C LYS A 644 -8.30 -15.59 -4.91
N TYR A 645 -8.14 -16.90 -5.26
CA TYR A 645 -8.97 -17.69 -6.25
C TYR A 645 -9.33 -19.16 -5.83
N THR A 646 -10.19 -19.86 -6.63
CA THR A 646 -10.91 -21.14 -6.32
C THR A 646 -10.59 -22.42 -7.17
N THR A 647 -9.80 -22.43 -8.27
CA THR A 647 -9.52 -23.65 -9.11
C THR A 647 -8.02 -24.01 -9.29
N ASN A 648 -7.63 -25.29 -9.43
CA ASN A 648 -6.21 -25.69 -9.46
C ASN A 648 -5.41 -25.13 -10.65
N SER A 649 -4.25 -24.50 -10.38
CA SER A 649 -3.33 -23.94 -11.40
C SER A 649 -1.88 -24.37 -11.16
N LEU A 650 -1.02 -24.32 -12.18
CA LEU A 650 0.39 -24.74 -12.10
C LEU A 650 1.33 -23.56 -12.35
N HIS A 651 2.24 -23.30 -11.43
CA HIS A 651 3.35 -22.38 -11.60
C HIS A 651 4.66 -23.16 -11.61
N SER A 652 5.39 -23.12 -12.72
CA SER A 652 6.64 -23.86 -12.94
C SER A 652 7.68 -22.93 -13.57
N ALA A 653 8.29 -22.09 -12.73
CA ALA A 653 9.33 -21.14 -13.10
C ALA A 653 10.73 -21.78 -13.18
N ILE A 654 11.55 -21.27 -14.09
CA ILE A 654 13.00 -21.50 -14.11
C ILE A 654 13.72 -20.19 -13.81
N VAL A 655 14.69 -20.23 -12.90
CA VAL A 655 15.60 -19.11 -12.64
C VAL A 655 17.04 -19.58 -12.85
N GLU A 656 17.73 -18.96 -13.79
CA GLU A 656 19.14 -19.19 -14.10
C GLU A 656 19.97 -17.95 -13.76
N ILE A 657 20.97 -18.11 -12.91
CA ILE A 657 21.84 -17.01 -12.49
C ILE A 657 23.29 -17.38 -12.78
N PHE A 658 24.00 -16.52 -13.50
CA PHE A 658 25.43 -16.63 -13.74
C PHE A 658 26.13 -15.49 -13.00
N VAL A 659 27.00 -15.82 -12.06
CA VAL A 659 27.76 -14.84 -11.27
C VAL A 659 29.23 -15.03 -11.59
N HIS A 660 29.74 -14.19 -12.50
CA HIS A 660 31.11 -14.26 -13.00
C HIS A 660 32.12 -13.71 -11.98
N ASP A 661 33.40 -13.80 -12.32
CA ASP A 661 34.52 -13.54 -11.40
C ASP A 661 34.37 -12.22 -10.61
N ASN A 662 34.58 -12.27 -9.30
CA ASN A 662 34.48 -11.12 -8.38
C ASN A 662 33.11 -10.41 -8.35
N ALA A 663 32.06 -10.96 -8.97
CA ALA A 663 30.73 -10.37 -8.97
C ALA A 663 29.92 -10.79 -7.74
N LYS A 664 28.90 -10.01 -7.41
CA LYS A 664 27.96 -10.29 -6.31
C LYS A 664 26.53 -10.14 -6.80
N MET A 665 25.73 -11.17 -6.58
CA MET A 665 24.31 -11.16 -6.93
C MET A 665 23.46 -11.60 -5.74
N ARG A 666 22.43 -10.82 -5.45
CA ARG A 666 21.44 -11.14 -4.43
C ARG A 666 20.06 -11.25 -5.07
N TYR A 667 19.43 -12.41 -4.88
CA TYR A 667 18.11 -12.72 -5.39
C TYR A 667 17.14 -12.94 -4.24
N THR A 668 16.17 -12.03 -4.11
CA THR A 668 15.13 -12.07 -3.08
C THR A 668 13.80 -12.45 -3.73
N THR A 669 13.09 -13.45 -3.19
CA THR A 669 11.73 -13.78 -3.60
C THR A 669 10.84 -14.05 -2.41
N VAL A 670 9.69 -13.38 -2.36
CA VAL A 670 8.58 -13.72 -1.48
C VAL A 670 7.39 -14.12 -2.34
N GLN A 671 6.86 -15.31 -2.08
CA GLN A 671 5.77 -15.89 -2.85
C GLN A 671 4.58 -16.09 -1.93
N ASN A 672 3.43 -15.54 -2.32
CA ASN A 672 2.15 -15.78 -1.66
C ASN A 672 1.12 -16.19 -2.72
N TRP A 673 0.88 -17.50 -2.84
CA TRP A 673 -0.03 -18.05 -3.83
C TRP A 673 -1.38 -18.42 -3.22
N SER A 674 -2.44 -18.45 -4.01
CA SER A 674 -3.72 -19.02 -3.59
C SER A 674 -3.60 -20.54 -3.31
N LYS A 675 -4.47 -21.08 -2.44
CA LYS A 675 -4.41 -22.47 -1.92
C LYS A 675 -4.60 -23.59 -2.96
N ASN A 676 -4.84 -23.22 -4.21
CA ASN A 676 -5.09 -24.06 -5.38
C ASN A 676 -3.86 -24.17 -6.31
N VAL A 677 -2.77 -23.44 -6.03
CA VAL A 677 -1.59 -23.41 -6.92
C VAL A 677 -0.58 -24.50 -6.58
N TYR A 678 -0.12 -25.25 -7.60
CA TYR A 678 1.09 -26.07 -7.54
C TYR A 678 2.29 -25.21 -7.93
N ASN A 679 3.27 -25.06 -7.03
CA ASN A 679 4.45 -24.23 -7.22
C ASN A 679 5.70 -25.12 -7.35
N LEU A 680 6.11 -25.42 -8.59
CA LEU A 680 7.13 -26.42 -8.95
C LEU A 680 8.31 -25.76 -9.67
N ASN A 681 9.10 -25.01 -8.90
CA ASN A 681 10.10 -24.09 -9.44
C ASN A 681 11.51 -24.70 -9.42
N THR A 682 12.29 -24.48 -10.47
CA THR A 682 13.71 -24.87 -10.55
C THR A 682 14.59 -23.63 -10.64
N LYS A 683 15.32 -23.31 -9.55
CA LYS A 683 16.23 -22.17 -9.49
C LYS A 683 17.67 -22.65 -9.35
N ARG A 684 18.60 -22.11 -10.14
CA ARG A 684 20.02 -22.46 -10.04
C ARG A 684 20.95 -21.30 -10.39
N ALA A 685 22.03 -21.18 -9.62
CA ALA A 685 23.14 -20.27 -9.86
C ALA A 685 24.45 -21.03 -10.15
N ILE A 686 25.26 -20.52 -11.07
CA ILE A 686 26.67 -20.89 -11.25
C ILE A 686 27.52 -19.70 -10.81
N VAL A 687 28.48 -19.95 -9.93
CA VAL A 687 29.29 -18.92 -9.28
C VAL A 687 30.77 -19.18 -9.58
N ASP A 688 31.40 -18.24 -10.27
CA ASP A 688 32.81 -18.30 -10.66
C ASP A 688 33.73 -17.70 -9.57
N LYS A 689 34.98 -17.37 -9.88
CA LYS A 689 36.04 -17.15 -8.89
C LYS A 689 35.79 -15.90 -8.06
N ASN A 690 35.98 -15.98 -6.74
CA ASN A 690 35.75 -14.88 -5.79
C ASN A 690 34.33 -14.28 -5.84
N ALA A 691 33.38 -14.93 -6.50
CA ALA A 691 32.04 -14.42 -6.67
C ALA A 691 31.11 -14.84 -5.53
N LYS A 692 30.02 -14.10 -5.33
CA LYS A 692 29.08 -14.31 -4.22
C LYS A 692 27.64 -14.36 -4.71
N MET A 693 26.93 -15.42 -4.31
CA MET A 693 25.49 -15.57 -4.54
C MET A 693 24.72 -15.55 -3.22
N GLU A 694 23.65 -14.77 -3.15
CA GLU A 694 22.77 -14.70 -1.98
C GLU A 694 21.32 -14.99 -2.40
N TRP A 695 20.76 -16.07 -1.88
CA TRP A 695 19.35 -16.43 -2.02
C TRP A 695 18.60 -16.05 -0.76
N VAL A 696 17.53 -15.27 -0.92
CA VAL A 696 16.59 -14.94 0.14
C VAL A 696 15.20 -15.32 -0.33
N GLY A 697 14.57 -16.29 0.33
CA GLY A 697 13.31 -16.90 -0.08
C GLY A 697 12.26 -16.94 1.02
N GLY A 698 11.03 -16.57 0.71
CA GLY A 698 9.84 -16.79 1.56
C GLY A 698 8.73 -17.47 0.75
N SER A 699 8.25 -18.63 1.22
CA SER A 699 7.15 -19.35 0.58
C SER A 699 5.93 -19.41 1.50
N LEU A 700 4.86 -18.72 1.09
CA LEU A 700 3.57 -18.63 1.74
C LEU A 700 2.45 -19.06 0.77
N GLY A 701 1.30 -19.46 1.29
CA GLY A 701 0.15 -19.87 0.46
C GLY A 701 0.41 -21.15 -0.36
N SER A 702 -0.15 -21.29 -1.57
CA SER A 702 -0.07 -22.48 -2.47
C SER A 702 -0.67 -23.78 -1.92
N LYS A 703 -1.19 -24.64 -2.78
CA LYS A 703 -1.56 -26.02 -2.40
C LYS A 703 -0.31 -26.82 -2.05
N LEU A 704 0.68 -26.75 -2.93
CA LEU A 704 1.87 -27.58 -2.89
C LEU A 704 3.04 -26.77 -3.44
N THR A 705 4.16 -26.76 -2.72
CA THR A 705 5.42 -26.17 -3.18
C THR A 705 6.51 -27.23 -3.19
N MET A 706 7.25 -27.34 -4.29
CA MET A 706 8.53 -28.06 -4.38
C MET A 706 9.58 -27.10 -4.93
N LEU A 707 10.46 -26.59 -4.06
CA LEU A 707 11.42 -25.55 -4.42
C LEU A 707 12.79 -25.77 -3.74
N TYR A 708 13.82 -25.98 -4.55
CA TYR A 708 15.18 -26.26 -4.06
C TYR A 708 16.23 -25.43 -4.82
N PRO A 709 16.40 -24.12 -4.51
CA PRO A 709 17.41 -23.30 -5.17
C PRO A 709 18.80 -23.91 -5.02
N MET A 710 19.49 -24.06 -6.15
CA MET A 710 20.78 -24.70 -6.21
C MET A 710 21.89 -23.70 -6.50
N THR A 711 23.01 -23.76 -5.77
CA THR A 711 24.22 -23.00 -6.12
C THR A 711 25.36 -23.94 -6.45
N ILE A 712 25.98 -23.74 -7.62
CA ILE A 712 27.19 -24.42 -8.05
C ILE A 712 28.37 -23.47 -7.84
N LEU A 713 29.15 -23.74 -6.79
CA LEU A 713 30.37 -23.02 -6.44
C LEU A 713 31.53 -23.57 -7.26
N LYS A 714 31.60 -23.12 -8.52
CA LYS A 714 32.54 -23.60 -9.54
C LYS A 714 33.93 -22.98 -9.35
N GLY A 715 34.00 -21.67 -9.11
CA GLY A 715 35.25 -20.95 -9.00
C GLY A 715 35.88 -21.02 -7.60
N ASP A 716 37.20 -20.86 -7.54
CA ASP A 716 37.93 -20.77 -6.27
C ASP A 716 37.47 -19.55 -5.46
N ASN A 717 37.42 -19.69 -4.13
CA ASN A 717 36.96 -18.71 -3.16
C ASN A 717 35.52 -18.19 -3.41
N SER A 718 34.71 -18.91 -4.19
CA SER A 718 33.30 -18.57 -4.39
C SER A 718 32.48 -18.85 -3.13
N SER A 719 31.40 -18.08 -2.94
CA SER A 719 30.56 -18.19 -1.76
C SER A 719 29.06 -18.14 -2.04
N ALA A 720 28.28 -18.85 -1.22
CA ALA A 720 26.82 -18.88 -1.31
C ALA A 720 26.16 -18.68 0.06
N SER A 721 25.08 -17.89 0.10
CA SER A 721 24.15 -17.83 1.23
C SER A 721 22.76 -18.24 0.77
N HIS A 722 22.09 -19.11 1.53
CA HIS A 722 20.69 -19.47 1.33
C HIS A 722 19.92 -19.20 2.61
N LEU A 723 18.93 -18.33 2.54
CA LEU A 723 18.03 -18.00 3.63
C LEU A 723 16.60 -18.27 3.17
N ASN A 724 15.96 -19.28 3.74
CA ASN A 724 14.65 -19.73 3.29
C ASN A 724 13.66 -19.80 4.45
N ILE A 725 12.45 -19.28 4.21
CA ILE A 725 11.29 -19.41 5.10
C ILE A 725 10.22 -20.22 4.38
N ALA A 726 9.70 -21.24 5.04
CA ALA A 726 8.56 -22.01 4.57
C ALA A 726 7.46 -21.98 5.63
N PHE A 727 6.26 -21.54 5.25
CA PHE A 727 5.10 -21.54 6.14
C PHE A 727 4.01 -22.46 5.59
N GLY A 728 3.81 -23.60 6.25
CA GLY A 728 2.74 -24.56 5.96
C GLY A 728 1.51 -24.27 6.81
N THR A 729 0.38 -24.02 6.16
CA THR A 729 -0.95 -23.78 6.74
C THR A 729 -1.94 -24.86 6.30
N SER A 730 -3.19 -24.83 6.77
CA SER A 730 -4.23 -25.85 6.47
C SER A 730 -4.31 -26.23 5.00
N ASP A 731 -4.20 -27.54 4.75
CA ASP A 731 -4.22 -28.22 3.44
C ASP A 731 -3.08 -27.86 2.49
N THR A 732 -1.96 -27.33 3.01
CA THR A 732 -0.77 -26.99 2.21
C THR A 732 0.40 -27.92 2.49
N TRP A 733 1.17 -28.23 1.43
CA TRP A 733 2.41 -28.98 1.51
C TRP A 733 3.60 -28.14 1.02
N LYS A 734 4.57 -27.87 1.89
CA LYS A 734 5.75 -27.07 1.57
C LYS A 734 7.01 -27.93 1.60
N ASP A 735 7.44 -28.47 0.46
CA ASP A 735 8.73 -29.16 0.33
C ASP A 735 9.78 -28.18 -0.24
N GLY A 736 10.47 -27.50 0.68
CA GLY A 736 11.44 -26.46 0.37
C GLY A 736 12.84 -26.84 0.83
N GLY A 737 13.87 -26.22 0.26
CA GLY A 737 15.22 -26.38 0.79
C GLY A 737 16.28 -25.70 -0.04
N ALA A 738 17.50 -26.22 -0.02
CA ALA A 738 18.61 -25.66 -0.78
C ALA A 738 19.54 -26.77 -1.26
N LYS A 739 20.19 -26.55 -2.41
CA LYS A 739 21.24 -27.43 -2.90
C LYS A 739 22.53 -26.64 -3.08
N VAL A 740 23.65 -27.13 -2.58
CA VAL A 740 24.95 -26.48 -2.77
C VAL A 740 25.97 -27.51 -3.22
N LEU A 741 26.62 -27.23 -4.35
CA LEU A 741 27.67 -28.05 -4.92
C LEU A 741 28.99 -27.29 -4.86
N HIS A 742 29.93 -27.77 -4.05
CA HIS A 742 31.29 -27.24 -3.94
C HIS A 742 32.21 -27.95 -4.94
N ILE A 743 32.83 -27.18 -5.83
CA ILE A 743 33.81 -27.67 -6.82
C ILE A 743 35.14 -26.93 -6.67
N GLY A 744 35.10 -25.59 -6.57
CA GLY A 744 36.30 -24.77 -6.42
C GLY A 744 36.95 -24.91 -5.03
N LYS A 745 38.22 -24.49 -4.93
CA LYS A 745 38.98 -24.44 -3.68
C LYS A 745 38.50 -23.30 -2.78
N ASN A 746 38.61 -23.48 -1.48
CA ASN A 746 38.25 -22.51 -0.43
C ASN A 746 36.82 -21.98 -0.56
N THR A 747 35.91 -22.78 -1.11
CA THR A 747 34.52 -22.37 -1.32
C THR A 747 33.75 -22.39 -0.01
N THR A 748 32.84 -21.43 0.16
CA THR A 748 32.08 -21.28 1.42
C THR A 748 30.58 -21.26 1.19
N SER A 749 29.81 -21.92 2.06
CA SER A 749 28.36 -21.86 2.00
C SER A 749 27.69 -21.79 3.37
N LYS A 750 26.60 -21.04 3.44
CA LYS A 750 25.72 -20.95 4.60
C LYS A 750 24.28 -21.19 4.16
N VAL A 751 23.60 -22.16 4.77
CA VAL A 751 22.20 -22.48 4.52
C VAL A 751 21.44 -22.35 5.84
N ILE A 752 20.50 -21.42 5.92
CA ILE A 752 19.54 -21.30 7.02
C ILE A 752 18.15 -21.53 6.44
N ALA A 753 17.46 -22.53 6.96
CA ALA A 753 16.06 -22.79 6.65
C ALA A 753 15.23 -22.74 7.92
N LYS A 754 14.17 -21.92 7.89
CA LYS A 754 13.19 -21.80 8.96
C LYS A 754 11.85 -22.31 8.44
N SER A 755 11.32 -23.34 9.07
CA SER A 755 10.02 -23.93 8.72
C SER A 755 9.01 -23.70 9.83
N ILE A 756 7.79 -23.31 9.48
CA ILE A 756 6.69 -23.17 10.43
C ILE A 756 5.52 -23.99 9.91
N SER A 757 4.92 -24.81 10.76
CA SER A 757 3.78 -25.65 10.40
C SER A 757 2.60 -25.41 11.32
N SER A 758 1.45 -25.12 10.73
CA SER A 758 0.22 -24.81 11.44
C SER A 758 -1.06 -25.27 10.72
N GLY A 759 -2.15 -25.45 11.48
CA GLY A 759 -3.49 -25.78 11.02
C GLY A 759 -3.57 -27.09 10.26
N GLY A 760 -2.73 -28.09 10.58
CA GLY A 760 -2.60 -29.34 9.82
C GLY A 760 -1.69 -29.25 8.57
N GLY A 761 -1.06 -28.09 8.33
CA GLY A 761 -0.11 -27.90 7.24
C GLY A 761 1.18 -28.70 7.42
N VAL A 762 1.83 -29.05 6.30
CA VAL A 762 3.06 -29.83 6.26
C VAL A 762 4.21 -28.98 5.75
N SER A 763 5.34 -28.93 6.48
CA SER A 763 6.56 -28.26 6.02
C SER A 763 7.76 -29.20 6.05
N VAL A 764 8.33 -29.44 4.89
CA VAL A 764 9.48 -30.32 4.68
C VAL A 764 10.68 -29.47 4.29
N TYR A 765 11.76 -29.57 5.06
CA TYR A 765 13.08 -29.16 4.59
C TYR A 765 13.75 -30.32 3.84
N ARG A 766 14.22 -30.08 2.63
CA ARG A 766 15.02 -31.05 1.86
C ARG A 766 16.26 -30.39 1.27
N GLY A 767 17.42 -30.78 1.79
CA GLY A 767 18.71 -30.20 1.42
C GLY A 767 19.62 -31.18 0.69
N LEU A 768 20.43 -30.68 -0.24
CA LEU A 768 21.58 -31.41 -0.79
C LEU A 768 22.84 -30.55 -0.63
N LEU A 769 23.76 -30.95 0.22
CA LEU A 769 25.12 -30.41 0.22
C LEU A 769 26.05 -31.46 -0.39
N ARG A 770 26.82 -31.07 -1.41
CA ARG A 770 27.84 -31.93 -1.97
C ARG A 770 29.17 -31.19 -2.08
N ILE A 771 30.21 -31.75 -1.47
CA ILE A 771 31.59 -31.29 -1.62
C ILE A 771 32.36 -32.32 -2.42
N ASN A 772 32.70 -31.96 -3.67
CA ASN A 772 33.43 -32.84 -4.56
C ASN A 772 34.91 -32.95 -4.18
N ALA A 773 35.53 -34.08 -4.52
CA ALA A 773 36.98 -34.23 -4.45
C ALA A 773 37.67 -33.12 -5.25
N GLY A 774 38.67 -32.47 -4.65
CA GLY A 774 39.38 -31.32 -5.23
C GLY A 774 38.90 -29.94 -4.76
N ALA A 775 37.76 -29.86 -4.06
CA ALA A 775 37.25 -28.62 -3.45
C ALA A 775 37.99 -28.32 -2.12
N LEU A 776 39.32 -28.16 -2.20
CA LEU A 776 40.21 -28.07 -1.03
C LEU A 776 39.77 -26.99 -0.05
N ASN A 777 39.76 -27.30 1.25
CA ASN A 777 39.37 -26.39 2.34
C ASN A 777 37.94 -25.81 2.20
N ALA A 778 37.03 -26.48 1.49
CA ALA A 778 35.64 -26.05 1.41
C ALA A 778 35.00 -26.03 2.81
N LYS A 779 34.16 -25.02 3.06
CA LYS A 779 33.44 -24.86 4.33
C LYS A 779 31.95 -24.75 4.08
N SER A 780 31.15 -25.48 4.84
CA SER A 780 29.70 -25.38 4.78
C SER A 780 29.05 -25.46 6.15
N HIS A 781 28.02 -24.66 6.34
CA HIS A 781 27.19 -24.65 7.53
C HIS A 781 25.71 -24.69 7.12
N VAL A 782 24.99 -25.71 7.61
CA VAL A 782 23.57 -25.91 7.36
C VAL A 782 22.82 -25.88 8.68
N GLN A 783 21.83 -25.00 8.79
CA GLN A 783 20.96 -24.86 9.94
C GLN A 783 19.50 -24.99 9.49
N CYS A 784 18.79 -25.94 10.07
CA CYS A 784 17.40 -26.26 9.77
C CYS A 784 16.58 -26.19 11.04
N ASP A 785 15.85 -25.08 11.23
CA ASP A 785 14.96 -24.96 12.37
C ASP A 785 13.52 -25.12 11.92
N ALA A 786 12.74 -25.88 12.67
CA ALA A 786 11.32 -26.07 12.46
C ALA A 786 10.52 -25.75 13.72
N LEU A 787 9.37 -25.11 13.55
CA LEU A 787 8.44 -24.78 14.61
C LEU A 787 7.03 -25.31 14.27
N ILE A 788 6.53 -26.24 15.09
CA ILE A 788 5.20 -26.84 14.93
C ILE A 788 4.24 -26.18 15.93
N LEU A 789 3.12 -25.65 15.43
CA LEU A 789 2.21 -24.79 16.21
C LEU A 789 1.00 -25.53 16.79
N ASP A 790 0.68 -26.71 16.29
CA ASP A 790 -0.45 -27.52 16.75
C ASP A 790 -0.12 -29.02 16.71
N LYS A 791 -1.11 -29.86 17.02
CA LYS A 791 -0.94 -31.32 17.12
C LYS A 791 -1.08 -32.03 15.76
N ASP A 792 -1.74 -31.41 14.79
CA ASP A 792 -2.09 -32.02 13.51
C ASP A 792 -1.04 -31.69 12.42
N SER A 793 -0.31 -30.59 12.60
CA SER A 793 0.77 -30.16 11.74
C SER A 793 2.03 -31.01 11.87
N ARG A 794 2.78 -31.07 10.78
CA ARG A 794 3.99 -31.90 10.66
C ARG A 794 5.12 -31.12 10.02
N SER A 795 6.31 -31.25 10.59
CA SER A 795 7.53 -30.81 9.92
C SER A 795 8.56 -31.94 9.82
N ASP A 796 9.10 -32.14 8.62
CA ASP A 796 10.15 -33.13 8.35
C ASP A 796 11.43 -32.44 7.87
N THR A 797 12.59 -33.01 8.20
CA THR A 797 13.89 -32.53 7.73
C THR A 797 14.66 -33.69 7.09
N TYR A 798 14.94 -33.58 5.78
CA TYR A 798 15.68 -34.58 4.98
C TYR A 798 16.99 -33.97 4.45
N PRO A 799 18.05 -33.92 5.26
CA PRO A 799 19.34 -33.45 4.79
C PRO A 799 20.12 -34.55 4.09
N HIS A 800 20.66 -34.26 2.92
CA HIS A 800 21.56 -35.16 2.18
C HIS A 800 22.92 -34.50 2.01
N ASN A 801 23.94 -35.06 2.65
CA ASN A 801 25.29 -34.46 2.70
C ASN A 801 26.31 -35.44 2.15
N GLU A 802 26.99 -35.07 1.08
CA GLU A 802 28.00 -35.88 0.41
C GLU A 802 29.36 -35.17 0.43
N ILE A 803 30.29 -35.64 1.27
CA ILE A 803 31.60 -35.00 1.46
C ILE A 803 32.69 -35.95 0.94
N TYR A 804 33.25 -35.62 -0.23
CA TYR A 804 34.29 -36.42 -0.90
C TYR A 804 35.70 -35.82 -0.75
N GLU A 805 35.83 -34.65 -0.13
CA GLU A 805 37.10 -33.94 0.05
C GLU A 805 37.56 -33.98 1.52
N PRO A 806 38.69 -34.64 1.84
CA PRO A 806 39.17 -34.78 3.22
C PRO A 806 39.50 -33.46 3.93
N THR A 807 39.85 -32.42 3.18
CA THR A 807 40.20 -31.09 3.75
C THR A 807 38.98 -30.21 4.06
N ALA A 808 37.77 -30.67 3.73
CA ALA A 808 36.56 -29.88 3.90
C ALA A 808 36.04 -29.88 5.35
N SER A 809 35.42 -28.77 5.75
CA SER A 809 34.73 -28.62 7.04
C SER A 809 33.24 -28.47 6.81
N PHE A 810 32.45 -29.31 7.46
CA PHE A 810 31.00 -29.31 7.31
C PHE A 810 30.32 -29.39 8.68
N THR A 811 29.27 -28.61 8.86
CA THR A 811 28.40 -28.63 10.04
C THR A 811 26.94 -28.63 9.61
N HIS A 812 26.13 -29.48 10.25
CA HIS A 812 24.69 -29.52 10.06
C HIS A 812 23.99 -29.58 11.41
N GLU A 813 23.07 -28.67 11.60
CA GLU A 813 22.26 -28.52 12.80
C GLU A 813 20.79 -28.54 12.38
N ALA A 814 20.00 -29.39 13.02
CA ALA A 814 18.56 -29.43 12.83
C ALA A 814 17.86 -29.38 14.19
N SER A 815 16.94 -28.44 14.35
CA SER A 815 16.12 -28.30 15.55
C SER A 815 14.65 -28.34 15.18
N VAL A 816 13.86 -29.14 15.88
CA VAL A 816 12.41 -29.17 15.74
C VAL A 816 11.82 -28.84 17.10
N GLY A 817 11.17 -27.68 17.18
CA GLY A 817 10.51 -27.18 18.38
C GLY A 817 9.00 -27.23 18.26
N LYS A 818 8.34 -27.34 19.41
CA LYS A 818 6.96 -26.91 19.59
C LYS A 818 6.97 -25.62 20.38
N ILE A 819 5.93 -24.82 20.22
CA ILE A 819 5.71 -23.75 21.18
C ILE A 819 5.48 -24.38 22.56
N SER A 820 6.26 -23.96 23.55
CA SER A 820 6.13 -24.47 24.93
C SER A 820 4.90 -23.90 25.59
N ASP A 821 4.09 -24.76 26.23
CA ASP A 821 2.96 -24.34 27.05
C ASP A 821 3.41 -23.40 28.18
N GLU A 822 4.63 -23.56 28.70
CA GLU A 822 5.21 -22.66 29.70
C GLU A 822 5.58 -21.29 29.09
N GLN A 823 6.03 -21.24 27.84
CA GLN A 823 6.30 -19.99 27.14
C GLN A 823 5.00 -19.25 26.82
N LEU A 824 3.97 -19.96 26.35
CA LEU A 824 2.63 -19.40 26.14
C LEU A 824 2.04 -18.93 27.46
N PHE A 825 2.02 -19.78 28.49
CA PHE A 825 1.52 -19.41 29.81
C PHE A 825 2.28 -18.21 30.39
N TYR A 826 3.61 -18.16 30.25
CA TYR A 826 4.40 -17.03 30.68
C TYR A 826 3.98 -15.75 29.94
N MET A 827 3.90 -15.78 28.60
CA MET A 827 3.50 -14.62 27.80
C MET A 827 2.06 -14.18 28.09
N MET A 828 1.14 -15.13 28.24
CA MET A 828 -0.25 -14.89 28.60
C MET A 828 -0.41 -14.36 30.03
N SER A 829 0.40 -14.85 30.98
CA SER A 829 0.46 -14.31 32.34
C SER A 829 0.98 -12.87 32.39
N ARG A 830 1.66 -12.43 31.32
CA ARG A 830 2.04 -11.04 31.11
C ARG A 830 0.99 -10.23 30.38
N GLY A 831 -0.18 -10.79 30.09
CA GLY A 831 -1.29 -10.06 29.48
C GLY A 831 -1.34 -10.12 27.96
N LEU A 832 -0.58 -11.02 27.29
CA LEU A 832 -0.76 -11.29 25.86
C LEU A 832 -1.90 -12.29 25.63
N ASN A 833 -2.73 -12.11 24.60
CA ASN A 833 -3.65 -13.16 24.20
C ASN A 833 -2.85 -14.29 23.52
N GLU A 834 -3.47 -15.47 23.37
CA GLU A 834 -2.76 -16.63 22.86
C GLU A 834 -2.25 -16.42 21.42
N ALA A 835 -3.02 -15.74 20.56
CA ALA A 835 -2.64 -15.46 19.17
C ALA A 835 -1.44 -14.51 19.08
N ASP A 836 -1.40 -13.46 19.88
CA ASP A 836 -0.28 -12.52 19.98
C ASP A 836 0.96 -13.17 20.57
N ALA A 837 0.80 -13.99 21.60
CA ALA A 837 1.89 -14.77 22.20
C ALA A 837 2.51 -15.72 21.18
N ARG A 838 1.69 -16.48 20.44
CA ARG A 838 2.14 -17.37 19.36
C ARG A 838 2.86 -16.58 18.26
N SER A 839 2.27 -15.47 17.81
CA SER A 839 2.86 -14.62 16.77
C SER A 839 4.24 -14.11 17.18
N MET A 840 4.38 -13.60 18.40
CA MET A 840 5.65 -13.08 18.90
C MET A 840 6.73 -14.17 18.99
N ILE A 841 6.37 -15.39 19.39
CA ILE A 841 7.29 -16.54 19.40
C ILE A 841 7.75 -16.88 17.98
N VAL A 842 6.82 -16.95 17.02
CA VAL A 842 7.12 -17.23 15.61
C VAL A 842 8.01 -16.14 15.00
N LEU A 843 7.74 -14.86 15.29
CA LEU A 843 8.55 -13.75 14.81
C LEU A 843 9.96 -13.78 15.40
N GLY A 844 10.09 -14.07 16.70
CA GLY A 844 11.39 -14.25 17.34
C GLY A 844 12.19 -15.41 16.72
N PHE A 845 11.51 -16.48 16.33
CA PHE A 845 12.10 -17.62 15.63
C PHE A 845 12.62 -17.28 14.22
N LEU A 846 11.96 -16.34 13.53
CA LEU A 846 12.32 -15.89 12.19
C LEU A 846 13.35 -14.74 12.16
N ASP A 847 13.69 -14.13 13.30
CA ASP A 847 14.49 -12.90 13.42
C ASP A 847 15.82 -12.93 12.61
N ASP A 848 16.48 -14.09 12.56
CA ASP A 848 17.74 -14.27 11.82
C ASP A 848 17.59 -14.09 10.30
N VAL A 849 16.42 -14.47 9.76
CA VAL A 849 16.13 -14.37 8.32
C VAL A 849 15.45 -13.03 8.01
N MET A 850 14.62 -12.54 8.93
CA MET A 850 13.90 -11.27 8.81
C MET A 850 14.82 -10.05 8.65
N LYS A 851 15.98 -10.06 9.30
CA LYS A 851 17.01 -9.00 9.14
C LYS A 851 17.60 -8.94 7.74
N GLU A 852 17.58 -10.06 7.04
CA GLU A 852 18.15 -10.23 5.72
C GLU A 852 17.08 -10.15 4.63
N ILE A 853 15.81 -10.00 4.97
CA ILE A 853 14.74 -9.72 4.00
C ILE A 853 14.57 -8.19 3.94
N PRO A 854 14.47 -7.58 2.75
CA PRO A 854 14.14 -6.16 2.64
C PRO A 854 12.88 -5.85 3.46
N LEU A 855 12.89 -4.74 4.17
CA LEU A 855 11.87 -4.41 5.18
C LEU A 855 10.44 -4.56 4.65
N GLU A 856 10.19 -4.17 3.41
CA GLU A 856 8.91 -4.28 2.70
C GLU A 856 8.33 -5.71 2.72
N PHE A 857 9.16 -6.72 2.46
CA PHE A 857 8.77 -8.12 2.40
C PHE A 857 8.66 -8.77 3.79
N SER A 858 9.47 -8.28 4.74
CA SER A 858 9.39 -8.67 6.15
C SER A 858 8.04 -8.30 6.76
N VAL A 859 7.44 -7.18 6.32
CA VAL A 859 6.15 -6.70 6.82
C VAL A 859 5.00 -7.59 6.34
N GLU A 860 4.99 -7.94 5.06
CA GLU A 860 4.00 -8.86 4.50
C GLU A 860 4.07 -10.23 5.17
N LEU A 861 5.28 -10.73 5.40
CA LEU A 861 5.51 -11.97 6.12
C LEU A 861 4.99 -11.91 7.57
N ASN A 862 5.21 -10.80 8.29
CA ASN A 862 4.68 -10.61 9.64
C ASN A 862 3.15 -10.61 9.66
N ARG A 863 2.51 -9.89 8.73
CA ARG A 863 1.05 -9.85 8.63
C ARG A 863 0.46 -11.22 8.37
N LEU A 864 1.05 -11.97 7.42
CA LEU A 864 0.61 -13.32 7.09
C LEU A 864 0.76 -14.27 8.29
N ILE A 865 1.81 -14.13 9.08
CA ILE A 865 1.99 -14.90 10.31
C ILE A 865 0.88 -14.58 11.32
N HIS A 866 0.62 -13.29 11.60
CA HIS A 866 -0.43 -12.87 12.53
C HIS A 866 -1.83 -13.37 12.11
N LEU A 867 -2.20 -13.19 10.83
CA LEU A 867 -3.48 -13.65 10.29
C LEU A 867 -3.67 -15.18 10.42
N GLU A 868 -2.60 -15.95 10.31
CA GLU A 868 -2.68 -17.40 10.52
C GLU A 868 -2.72 -17.75 12.03
N MET A 869 -2.05 -16.98 12.89
CA MET A 869 -2.11 -17.20 14.34
C MET A 869 -3.49 -16.89 14.92
N GLU A 870 -4.18 -15.86 14.43
CA GLU A 870 -5.57 -15.57 14.83
C GLU A 870 -6.51 -16.73 14.52
N LYS A 871 -6.37 -17.35 13.34
CA LYS A 871 -7.18 -18.52 12.96
C LYS A 871 -6.94 -19.71 13.87
N LEU A 872 -5.71 -19.89 14.37
CA LEU A 872 -5.37 -20.96 15.32
C LEU A 872 -5.89 -20.64 16.72
N GLY A 873 -5.82 -19.37 17.15
CA GLY A 873 -6.33 -18.91 18.45
C GLY A 873 -7.85 -18.87 18.55
N ALA A 874 -8.56 -18.83 17.42
CA ALA A 874 -10.02 -18.92 17.36
C ALA A 874 -10.56 -20.36 17.48
N VAL A 875 -9.68 -21.37 17.50
CA VAL A 875 -10.04 -22.79 17.70
C VAL A 875 -9.61 -23.20 19.11
N GLY A 876 -10.41 -22.79 20.09
CA GLY A 876 -10.35 -23.22 21.48
C GLY A 876 -11.69 -23.76 21.93
#